data_AF-A0A2M7GRP4-F1
#
_entry.id   AF-A0A2M7GRP4-F1
#
_cell.length_a   1.000
_cell.length_b   1.000
_cell.length_c   1.000
_cell.angle_alpha   90.00
_cell.angle_beta   90.00
_cell.angle_gamma   90.00
#
_symmetry.space_group_name_H-M   'P 1'
#
loop_
_entity.id
_entity.type
_entity.pdbx_description
1 polymer ?
#
loop_
_entity_poly.entity_id
_entity_poly.type
_entity_poly.pdbx_seq_one_letter_code
_entity_poly.pdbx_strand_id
1 'polypeptide(L)'
;MLQSGEEVTTLTVAFREFSMHRILISALALSALTGTAALADNMFQSVETLAFSGGQGDEIRFTSLSPDVMEMTAGERIDLNFGPGYVAELDRIDQQAMGARTWIGRIEGGGVQDRVIISELNGFTFGRIATADGVWNIIPGGNGGHRIFQHPENAVRENWGDDAIIPSLDSVISEAQELTSEGAEDSTAEALEVGSNGTVDLMVLYTQSMVDTWGLAVGGRVQYLVALLDQALIDSDTGMRARLVYLDQLNASETAGNTPTLYDLQDGAGRGLPSDNSPDGAGQDFSSLLAIRDAVGADLVSIIRRHYSGSGTVNRSGSSCGVAFVNGGSAKTIGPANAVNGVGIVSDFVNGNDTNLLDGYSFCSDFTFAHEMGHNLGFSHNVEDTTPGSGVRSFAHGHRVDCSFTTIMAYGSDGDVTCPGTGRNETEASYFSNPDLDLCEGGAACGIPDPAPGNEQPADNARAAREEGKNAVNFRAEVPRVVSSVLPITRSVQNGTSATAFATIINPASSGSTATNCGLRLAGSDASSFSYQTTTAANALSGSANTPIDIAAGAAQNFVFSVTSASDFFDNANQVGSVVPSGNVETDLFIEAFCSNRRSAEYTLGLNSLTFLSLATAPADVIALAATINNDGRINVPTTAPFVGVASVAIANVGAGAIITASADTGGRTMAISEIEICATNASGTCITTRGPSATLALNTNATATYAVFVRGTGAAIAEDPARNRIFIRFNEGSAPRGATSVAVRTQ
;
A
#
# COMPACT_ATOMS: atom_id res chain seq x y z
N MET A 1 -56.90 35.03 -41.40
CA MET A 1 -56.76 36.50 -41.44
C MET A 1 -55.27 36.77 -41.40
N LEU A 2 -54.64 36.84 -42.58
CA LEU A 2 -54.26 38.08 -43.29
C LEU A 2 -53.15 38.81 -42.47
N GLN A 3 -51.94 39.07 -42.97
CA GLN A 3 -51.50 39.18 -44.36
C GLN A 3 -49.96 39.34 -44.43
N SER A 4 -49.35 38.76 -45.48
CA SER A 4 -48.27 39.27 -46.36
C SER A 4 -46.99 39.90 -45.78
N GLY A 5 -45.79 39.68 -46.32
CA GLY A 5 -45.42 39.04 -47.58
C GLY A 5 -43.96 39.32 -47.96
N GLU A 6 -43.47 38.49 -48.89
CA GLU A 6 -42.41 38.64 -49.92
C GLU A 6 -41.16 39.50 -49.60
N GLU A 7 -39.93 38.97 -49.56
CA GLU A 7 -39.14 38.16 -50.53
C GLU A 7 -38.47 39.00 -51.66
N VAL A 8 -37.22 38.61 -51.94
CA VAL A 8 -36.41 38.79 -53.17
C VAL A 8 -35.63 40.11 -53.32
N THR A 9 -34.29 40.04 -53.40
CA THR A 9 -33.49 40.10 -54.67
C THR A 9 -31.98 40.12 -54.36
N THR A 10 -31.25 39.00 -54.40
CA THR A 10 -30.37 38.46 -55.49
C THR A 10 -29.03 39.17 -55.77
N LEU A 11 -27.93 38.39 -55.60
CA LEU A 11 -26.69 38.28 -56.40
C LEU A 11 -25.81 39.55 -56.61
N THR A 12 -24.49 39.55 -56.42
CA THR A 12 -23.52 38.64 -57.07
C THR A 12 -22.08 38.82 -56.54
N VAL A 13 -21.32 37.72 -56.61
CA VAL A 13 -19.85 37.53 -56.74
C VAL A 13 -18.97 37.53 -55.48
N ALA A 14 -18.50 36.32 -55.18
CA ALA A 14 -17.46 35.90 -54.26
C ALA A 14 -16.03 36.25 -54.73
N PHE A 15 -15.09 36.36 -53.78
CA PHE A 15 -13.93 35.44 -53.62
C PHE A 15 -12.93 36.02 -52.61
N ARG A 16 -12.91 35.48 -51.37
CA ARG A 16 -11.83 34.62 -50.84
C ARG A 16 -11.93 34.47 -49.31
N GLU A 17 -12.01 33.20 -48.93
CA GLU A 17 -11.51 32.54 -47.70
C GLU A 17 -12.23 32.77 -46.35
N PHE A 18 -13.21 31.88 -46.15
CA PHE A 18 -13.66 31.26 -44.89
C PHE A 18 -12.48 30.45 -44.26
N SER A 19 -12.38 30.27 -42.94
CA SER A 19 -13.34 29.46 -42.18
C SER A 19 -13.34 29.67 -40.66
N MET A 20 -14.52 30.07 -40.18
CA MET A 20 -15.31 29.62 -39.02
C MET A 20 -14.68 29.39 -37.63
N HIS A 21 -14.95 30.35 -36.76
CA HIS A 21 -15.40 30.11 -35.38
C HIS A 21 -16.70 29.31 -35.34
N ARG A 22 -16.85 28.40 -34.37
CA ARG A 22 -18.16 27.93 -33.89
C ARG A 22 -18.29 28.08 -32.38
N ILE A 23 -19.26 28.93 -32.05
CA ILE A 23 -19.92 29.20 -30.79
C ILE A 23 -20.54 27.92 -30.24
N LEU A 24 -20.32 27.64 -28.95
CA LEU A 24 -21.15 26.70 -28.18
C LEU A 24 -21.77 27.44 -26.98
N ILE A 25 -23.09 27.32 -26.99
CA ILE A 25 -24.15 27.96 -26.21
C ILE A 25 -23.94 27.89 -24.70
N SER A 26 -24.01 29.05 -24.05
CA SER A 26 -24.29 29.16 -22.62
C SER A 26 -25.77 28.89 -22.34
N ALA A 27 -26.06 27.98 -21.41
CA ALA A 27 -27.32 27.94 -20.69
C ALA A 27 -27.02 27.77 -19.20
N LEU A 28 -27.22 28.85 -18.45
CA LEU A 28 -27.27 28.88 -16.99
C LEU A 28 -28.33 27.89 -16.47
N ALA A 29 -27.93 27.02 -15.55
CA ALA A 29 -28.80 26.53 -14.49
C ALA A 29 -28.07 26.76 -13.16
N LEU A 30 -28.43 27.88 -12.54
CA LEU A 30 -28.06 28.26 -11.20
C LEU A 30 -28.81 27.36 -10.21
N SER A 31 -28.09 26.44 -9.58
CA SER A 31 -28.47 25.87 -8.28
C SER A 31 -27.24 25.90 -7.41
N ALA A 32 -26.99 27.09 -6.84
CA ALA A 32 -26.15 27.24 -5.67
C ALA A 32 -26.89 26.60 -4.49
N LEU A 33 -26.61 25.31 -4.25
CA LEU A 33 -26.55 24.85 -2.86
C LEU A 33 -25.15 25.20 -2.38
N THR A 34 -25.06 26.31 -1.66
CA THR A 34 -23.98 26.53 -0.71
C THR A 34 -24.06 25.42 0.33
N GLY A 35 -23.40 24.29 0.05
CA GLY A 35 -22.97 23.39 1.09
C GLY A 35 -21.98 24.18 1.94
N THR A 36 -22.42 24.59 3.12
CA THR A 36 -21.50 24.95 4.19
C THR A 36 -20.61 23.73 4.40
N ALA A 37 -19.38 23.76 3.88
CA ALA A 37 -18.37 22.78 4.26
C ALA A 37 -18.27 22.86 5.79
N ALA A 38 -18.61 21.75 6.45
CA ALA A 38 -18.45 21.65 7.89
C ALA A 38 -16.99 21.99 8.24
N LEU A 39 -16.80 22.73 9.34
CA LEU A 39 -15.46 22.94 9.88
C LEU A 39 -14.85 21.58 10.20
N ALA A 40 -13.58 21.44 9.80
CA ALA A 40 -12.85 20.19 9.69
C ALA A 40 -12.75 19.46 11.04
N ASP A 41 -13.15 18.18 11.07
CA ASP A 41 -12.83 17.31 12.20
C ASP A 41 -11.30 17.16 12.32
N ASN A 42 -10.82 16.80 13.52
CA ASN A 42 -9.40 16.54 13.74
C ASN A 42 -9.00 15.21 13.09
N MET A 43 -7.88 15.19 12.36
CA MET A 43 -7.33 13.98 11.74
C MET A 43 -6.80 12.99 12.79
N PHE A 44 -6.10 13.47 13.81
CA PHE A 44 -5.47 12.62 14.82
C PHE A 44 -6.19 12.70 16.16
N GLN A 45 -6.34 11.54 16.81
CA GLN A 45 -6.96 11.44 18.12
C GLN A 45 -5.93 11.52 19.25
N SER A 46 -6.32 12.14 20.37
CA SER A 46 -5.53 12.21 21.60
C SER A 46 -4.13 12.82 21.40
N VAL A 47 -4.06 13.91 20.63
CA VAL A 47 -2.78 14.56 20.32
C VAL A 47 -2.14 15.15 21.57
N GLU A 48 -0.86 14.84 21.77
CA GLU A 48 -0.01 15.39 22.82
C GLU A 48 1.29 15.91 22.22
N THR A 49 1.72 17.10 22.60
CA THR A 49 3.02 17.68 22.19
C THR A 49 4.00 17.58 23.36
N LEU A 50 5.14 16.95 23.11
CA LEU A 50 6.21 16.73 24.08
C LEU A 50 7.51 17.38 23.60
N ALA A 51 8.35 17.82 24.53
CA ALA A 51 9.71 18.22 24.20
C ALA A 51 10.52 16.99 23.73
N PHE A 52 11.21 17.10 22.59
CA PHE A 52 11.99 16.00 22.02
C PHE A 52 13.16 15.58 22.92
N SER A 53 13.35 14.27 23.15
CA SER A 53 14.36 13.77 24.09
C SER A 53 15.82 13.85 23.60
N GLY A 54 16.05 14.11 22.30
CA GLY A 54 17.36 14.10 21.66
C GLY A 54 17.93 15.47 21.22
N GLY A 55 17.24 16.59 21.46
CA GLY A 55 17.65 17.91 20.93
C GLY A 55 16.53 18.96 20.89
N GLN A 56 16.69 19.99 20.03
CA GLN A 56 15.64 20.99 19.78
C GLN A 56 14.53 20.43 18.88
N GLY A 57 13.28 20.68 19.25
CA GLY A 57 12.08 20.27 18.50
C GLY A 57 10.98 19.72 19.41
N ASP A 58 9.79 19.59 18.84
CA ASP A 58 8.63 18.96 19.48
C ASP A 58 8.40 17.55 18.90
N GLU A 59 8.16 16.56 19.75
CA GLU A 59 7.60 15.27 19.37
C GLU A 59 6.08 15.32 19.59
N ILE A 60 5.31 15.06 18.54
CA ILE A 60 3.86 14.97 18.65
C ILE A 60 3.48 13.50 18.73
N ARG A 61 2.62 13.14 19.69
CA ARG A 61 2.07 11.80 19.84
C ARG A 61 0.58 11.80 19.60
N PHE A 62 0.07 10.71 19.06
CA PHE A 62 -1.36 10.48 18.90
C PHE A 62 -1.69 8.99 19.04
N THR A 63 -2.95 8.66 19.33
CA THR A 63 -3.35 7.25 19.51
C THR A 63 -3.68 6.59 18.18
N SER A 64 -4.51 7.24 17.37
CA SER A 64 -5.02 6.71 16.09
C SER A 64 -5.50 7.86 15.19
N LEU A 65 -5.75 7.55 13.93
CA LEU A 65 -6.56 8.42 13.06
C LEU A 65 -8.00 8.49 13.59
N SER A 66 -8.68 9.58 13.31
CA SER A 66 -10.12 9.68 13.54
C SER A 66 -10.87 8.68 12.63
N PRO A 67 -11.96 8.04 13.10
CA PRO A 67 -12.64 6.96 12.37
C PRO A 67 -13.06 7.32 10.95
N ASP A 68 -13.47 8.57 10.75
CA ASP A 68 -14.07 9.04 9.49
C ASP A 68 -13.01 9.45 8.46
N VAL A 69 -11.73 9.59 8.84
CA VAL A 69 -10.62 10.06 7.97
C VAL A 69 -10.54 9.22 6.69
N MET A 70 -10.68 7.91 6.84
CA MET A 70 -10.54 6.96 5.74
C MET A 70 -11.88 6.62 5.07
N GLU A 71 -12.95 7.35 5.43
CA GLU A 71 -14.26 7.30 4.77
C GLU A 71 -14.58 8.61 4.03
N MET A 72 -13.66 9.58 4.10
CA MET A 72 -13.77 10.87 3.42
C MET A 72 -13.88 10.73 1.90
N THR A 73 -14.45 11.77 1.28
CA THR A 73 -14.58 11.90 -0.17
C THR A 73 -13.67 13.00 -0.72
N ALA A 74 -13.24 12.85 -1.99
CA ALA A 74 -12.33 13.81 -2.63
C ALA A 74 -12.87 15.25 -2.55
N GLY A 75 -11.99 16.18 -2.17
CA GLY A 75 -12.30 17.60 -1.91
C GLY A 75 -12.72 17.92 -0.48
N GLU A 76 -13.00 16.92 0.37
CA GLU A 76 -13.22 17.14 1.80
C GLU A 76 -11.93 17.57 2.50
N ARG A 77 -12.09 18.32 3.60
CA ARG A 77 -11.00 18.96 4.34
C ARG A 77 -10.96 18.47 5.77
N ILE A 78 -9.75 18.40 6.33
CA ILE A 78 -9.51 17.90 7.68
C ILE A 78 -8.41 18.71 8.38
N ASP A 79 -8.58 18.98 9.68
CA ASP A 79 -7.57 19.66 10.50
C ASP A 79 -6.51 18.63 10.89
N LEU A 80 -5.25 18.86 10.54
CA LEU A 80 -4.14 18.00 10.96
C LEU A 80 -3.86 18.12 12.46
N ASN A 81 -4.41 19.13 13.13
CA ASN A 81 -4.50 19.28 14.58
C ASN A 81 -3.18 19.08 15.34
N PHE A 82 -2.07 19.43 14.68
CA PHE A 82 -0.72 19.57 15.23
C PHE A 82 0.00 20.77 14.60
N GLY A 83 1.15 21.15 15.16
CA GLY A 83 1.97 22.24 14.63
C GLY A 83 1.22 23.58 14.65
N PRO A 84 1.35 24.44 13.62
CA PRO A 84 0.64 25.71 13.52
C PRO A 84 -0.88 25.58 13.22
N GLY A 85 -1.41 24.37 13.04
CA GLY A 85 -2.80 24.12 12.66
C GLY A 85 -2.98 24.08 11.14
N TYR A 86 -2.36 23.10 10.49
CA TYR A 86 -2.51 22.87 9.06
C TYR A 86 -3.87 22.24 8.73
N VAL A 87 -4.45 22.62 7.59
CA VAL A 87 -5.63 21.96 7.02
C VAL A 87 -5.19 21.19 5.79
N ALA A 88 -5.63 19.95 5.62
CA ALA A 88 -5.39 19.15 4.43
C ALA A 88 -6.69 18.91 3.65
N GLU A 89 -6.58 18.86 2.33
CA GLU A 89 -7.66 18.52 1.39
C GLU A 89 -7.39 17.13 0.81
N LEU A 90 -8.39 16.25 0.84
CA LEU A 90 -8.30 14.90 0.31
C LEU A 90 -8.37 14.91 -1.22
N ASP A 91 -7.43 14.23 -1.88
CA ASP A 91 -7.53 13.96 -3.32
C ASP A 91 -8.14 12.56 -3.57
N ARG A 92 -7.66 11.51 -2.87
CA ARG A 92 -8.24 10.16 -2.94
C ARG A 92 -7.82 9.24 -1.78
N ILE A 93 -8.58 8.18 -1.59
CA ILE A 93 -8.23 7.06 -0.70
C ILE A 93 -8.05 5.80 -1.54
N ASP A 94 -6.88 5.17 -1.43
CA ASP A 94 -6.56 3.93 -2.12
C ASP A 94 -6.58 2.74 -1.14
N GLN A 95 -7.20 1.63 -1.53
CA GLN A 95 -7.09 0.34 -0.85
C GLN A 95 -6.09 -0.53 -1.61
N GLN A 96 -4.92 -0.77 -1.02
CA GLN A 96 -3.88 -1.59 -1.64
C GLN A 96 -4.23 -3.08 -1.59
N ALA A 97 -3.64 -3.83 -2.53
CA ALA A 97 -3.89 -5.27 -2.71
C ALA A 97 -3.53 -6.13 -1.48
N MET A 98 -2.63 -5.67 -0.61
CA MET A 98 -2.26 -6.34 0.63
C MET A 98 -2.82 -5.67 1.90
N GLY A 99 -3.79 -4.77 1.74
CA GLY A 99 -4.68 -4.33 2.81
C GLY A 99 -4.44 -2.93 3.37
N ALA A 100 -3.35 -2.25 3.02
CA ALA A 100 -3.15 -0.89 3.51
C ALA A 100 -4.17 0.06 2.86
N ARG A 101 -4.81 0.91 3.66
CA ARG A 101 -5.56 2.06 3.16
C ARG A 101 -4.65 3.27 3.16
N THR A 102 -4.58 4.01 2.05
CA THR A 102 -3.73 5.19 1.94
C THR A 102 -4.60 6.42 1.66
N TRP A 103 -4.55 7.38 2.57
CA TRP A 103 -5.11 8.72 2.42
C TRP A 103 -4.10 9.59 1.67
N ILE A 104 -4.50 10.12 0.53
CA ILE A 104 -3.63 10.92 -0.34
C ILE A 104 -4.29 12.27 -0.58
N GLY A 105 -3.62 13.33 -0.18
CA GLY A 105 -4.08 14.69 -0.34
C GLY A 105 -2.93 15.68 -0.33
N ARG A 106 -3.24 16.91 0.06
CA ARG A 106 -2.28 18.02 0.13
C ARG A 106 -2.72 19.07 1.14
N ILE A 107 -1.80 19.92 1.57
CA ILE A 107 -2.16 21.08 2.40
C ILE A 107 -3.12 21.99 1.63
N GLU A 108 -4.13 22.53 2.33
CA GLU A 108 -5.15 23.41 1.76
C GLU A 108 -4.51 24.61 1.06
N GLY A 109 -4.93 24.86 -0.19
CA GLY A 109 -4.37 25.93 -1.01
C GLY A 109 -2.97 25.66 -1.54
N GLY A 110 -2.35 24.56 -1.12
CA GLY A 110 -1.09 24.03 -1.64
C GLY A 110 -1.26 23.27 -2.95
N GLY A 111 -0.14 23.04 -3.61
CA GLY A 111 -0.06 22.22 -4.81
C GLY A 111 0.27 20.78 -4.47
N VAL A 112 0.69 20.01 -5.47
CA VAL A 112 1.14 18.63 -5.23
C VAL A 112 2.39 18.60 -4.36
N GLN A 113 3.24 19.64 -4.36
CA GLN A 113 4.47 19.71 -3.56
C GLN A 113 4.21 19.67 -2.05
N ASP A 114 2.98 20.01 -1.65
CA ASP A 114 2.50 19.98 -0.27
C ASP A 114 1.78 18.64 0.05
N ARG A 115 2.24 17.53 -0.55
CA ARG A 115 1.64 16.20 -0.40
C ARG A 115 1.49 15.78 1.07
N VAL A 116 0.32 15.22 1.35
CA VAL A 116 0.00 14.49 2.58
C VAL A 116 -0.35 13.06 2.18
N ILE A 117 0.51 12.11 2.55
CA ILE A 117 0.33 10.69 2.25
C ILE A 117 0.40 9.93 3.56
N ILE A 118 -0.69 9.26 3.93
CA ILE A 118 -0.81 8.52 5.19
C ILE A 118 -1.37 7.14 4.90
N SER A 119 -0.64 6.09 5.25
CA SER A 119 -1.08 4.70 5.11
C SER A 119 -1.39 4.08 6.47
N GLU A 120 -2.52 3.39 6.57
CA GLU A 120 -2.93 2.62 7.73
C GLU A 120 -3.05 1.14 7.37
N LEU A 121 -2.44 0.27 8.18
CA LEU A 121 -2.61 -1.18 8.11
C LEU A 121 -2.47 -1.78 9.51
N ASN A 122 -3.36 -2.72 9.88
CA ASN A 122 -3.29 -3.43 11.16
C ASN A 122 -3.28 -2.50 12.38
N GLY A 123 -3.92 -1.32 12.29
CA GLY A 123 -3.90 -0.29 13.34
C GLY A 123 -2.61 0.55 13.41
N PHE A 124 -1.64 0.29 12.54
CA PHE A 124 -0.39 1.06 12.43
C PHE A 124 -0.49 2.09 11.31
N THR A 125 -0.03 3.30 11.60
CA THR A 125 -0.01 4.44 10.68
C THR A 125 1.42 4.83 10.34
N PHE A 126 1.70 4.96 9.05
CA PHE A 126 2.90 5.57 8.50
C PHE A 126 2.50 6.74 7.61
N GLY A 127 3.36 7.75 7.47
CA GLY A 127 2.99 8.89 6.65
C GLY A 127 4.08 9.94 6.50
N ARG A 128 3.88 10.79 5.50
CA ARG A 128 4.68 11.98 5.23
C ARG A 128 3.75 13.15 4.91
N ILE A 129 4.01 14.28 5.55
CA ILE A 129 3.24 15.52 5.41
C ILE A 129 4.24 16.61 5.04
N ALA A 130 4.23 17.01 3.77
CA ALA A 130 5.01 18.15 3.29
C ALA A 130 4.26 19.45 3.61
N THR A 131 4.95 20.37 4.29
CA THR A 131 4.42 21.68 4.70
C THR A 131 5.45 22.76 4.43
N ALA A 132 5.02 24.02 4.52
CA ALA A 132 5.92 25.17 4.42
C ALA A 132 7.02 25.20 5.51
N ASP A 133 6.80 24.53 6.65
CA ASP A 133 7.77 24.44 7.75
C ASP A 133 8.67 23.19 7.65
N GLY A 134 8.56 22.43 6.54
CA GLY A 134 9.31 21.22 6.28
C GLY A 134 8.46 19.96 6.27
N VAL A 135 9.14 18.82 6.28
CA VAL A 135 8.52 17.49 6.13
C VAL A 135 8.33 16.84 7.50
N TRP A 136 7.09 16.49 7.82
CA TRP A 136 6.73 15.73 9.01
C TRP A 136 6.52 14.26 8.65
N ASN A 137 7.14 13.37 9.42
CA ASN A 137 7.03 11.93 9.26
C ASN A 137 6.16 11.34 10.37
N ILE A 138 5.37 10.33 10.02
CA ILE A 138 4.53 9.57 10.93
C ILE A 138 5.05 8.14 10.99
N ILE A 139 5.26 7.65 12.21
CA ILE A 139 5.60 6.25 12.49
C ILE A 139 4.84 5.74 13.71
N PRO A 140 4.69 4.41 13.86
CA PRO A 140 4.33 3.80 15.14
C PRO A 140 5.28 4.22 16.27
N GLY A 141 4.76 4.37 17.48
CA GLY A 141 5.52 4.69 18.68
C GLY A 141 5.16 3.79 19.88
N GLY A 142 5.76 4.06 21.04
CA GLY A 142 5.45 3.33 22.28
C GLY A 142 3.98 3.45 22.75
N ASN A 143 3.56 2.51 23.61
CA ASN A 143 2.20 2.39 24.19
C ASN A 143 1.07 2.09 23.18
N GLY A 144 1.40 1.61 21.97
CA GLY A 144 0.39 1.36 20.94
C GLY A 144 -0.15 2.63 20.28
N GLY A 145 0.56 3.76 20.42
CA GLY A 145 0.28 5.01 19.72
C GLY A 145 1.27 5.25 18.58
N HIS A 146 1.32 6.50 18.14
CA HIS A 146 2.10 6.95 16.99
C HIS A 146 2.84 8.25 17.30
N ARG A 147 3.87 8.55 16.50
CA ARG A 147 4.70 9.74 16.61
C ARG A 147 4.68 10.50 15.30
N ILE A 148 4.56 11.83 15.38
CA ILE A 148 4.80 12.76 14.28
C ILE A 148 6.04 13.57 14.65
N PHE A 149 7.02 13.61 13.75
CA PHE A 149 8.29 14.29 13.98
C PHE A 149 8.90 14.80 12.68
N GLN A 150 9.75 15.82 12.79
CA GLN A 150 10.67 16.21 11.72
C GLN A 150 12.06 15.67 12.06
N HIS A 151 12.86 15.39 11.04
CA HIS A 151 14.28 15.17 11.29
C HIS A 151 14.91 16.44 11.88
N PRO A 152 15.89 16.30 12.80
CA PRO A 152 16.62 17.46 13.34
C PRO A 152 17.19 18.36 12.22
N GLU A 153 17.31 19.66 12.46
CA GLU A 153 17.83 20.61 11.43
C GLU A 153 19.23 20.24 10.92
N ASN A 154 20.05 19.59 11.75
CA ASN A 154 21.38 19.11 11.40
C ASN A 154 21.40 17.68 10.83
N ALA A 155 20.23 17.09 10.56
CA ALA A 155 20.11 15.79 9.93
C ALA A 155 20.55 15.89 8.46
N VAL A 156 21.48 15.02 8.06
CA VAL A 156 21.96 14.95 6.69
C VAL A 156 21.29 13.78 5.99
N ARG A 157 20.64 14.04 4.85
CA ARG A 157 20.20 12.96 3.96
C ARG A 157 21.45 12.28 3.41
N GLU A 158 21.60 10.99 3.68
CA GLU A 158 22.74 10.20 3.24
C GLU A 158 22.85 10.21 1.72
N ASN A 159 24.03 10.60 1.22
CA ASN A 159 24.35 10.66 -0.19
C ASN A 159 25.64 9.86 -0.41
N TRP A 160 25.51 8.71 -1.06
CA TRP A 160 26.61 7.74 -1.21
C TRP A 160 27.21 7.72 -2.62
N GLY A 161 26.83 8.68 -3.48
CA GLY A 161 27.24 8.73 -4.89
C GLY A 161 26.49 7.69 -5.73
N ASP A 162 27.10 7.25 -6.83
CA ASP A 162 26.48 6.37 -7.82
C ASP A 162 26.12 4.97 -7.25
N ASP A 163 24.89 4.81 -6.80
CA ASP A 163 24.23 3.55 -6.41
C ASP A 163 23.48 2.88 -7.58
N ALA A 164 23.78 3.30 -8.82
CA ALA A 164 23.23 2.72 -10.02
C ALA A 164 24.23 1.76 -10.68
N ILE A 165 23.82 0.52 -10.95
CA ILE A 165 24.66 -0.44 -11.69
C ILE A 165 24.12 -0.59 -13.10
N ILE A 166 24.89 -0.17 -14.11
CA ILE A 166 24.53 -0.38 -15.52
C ILE A 166 24.88 -1.83 -15.92
N PRO A 167 23.91 -2.67 -16.28
CA PRO A 167 24.19 -4.04 -16.72
C PRO A 167 25.04 -4.05 -17.99
N SER A 168 25.96 -5.01 -18.11
CA SER A 168 26.77 -5.15 -19.33
C SER A 168 25.89 -5.47 -20.53
N LEU A 169 26.23 -4.94 -21.71
CA LEU A 169 25.49 -5.26 -22.94
C LEU A 169 25.48 -6.78 -23.22
N ASP A 170 26.53 -7.47 -22.77
CA ASP A 170 26.67 -8.91 -22.88
C ASP A 170 25.57 -9.69 -22.12
N SER A 171 24.97 -9.08 -21.10
CA SER A 171 23.85 -9.65 -20.35
C SER A 171 22.51 -9.60 -21.10
N VAL A 172 22.42 -8.83 -22.20
CA VAL A 172 21.17 -8.53 -22.94
C VAL A 172 21.32 -8.56 -24.49
N ILE A 173 22.35 -9.27 -25.00
CA ILE A 173 22.80 -9.25 -26.41
C ILE A 173 21.68 -9.48 -27.44
N SER A 174 20.66 -10.28 -27.15
CA SER A 174 19.57 -10.58 -28.09
C SER A 174 18.70 -9.37 -28.45
N GLU A 175 18.66 -8.35 -27.61
CA GLU A 175 17.76 -7.19 -27.75
C GLU A 175 18.50 -5.96 -28.33
N ALA A 176 19.81 -5.89 -28.17
CA ALA A 176 20.64 -4.82 -28.72
C ALA A 176 20.68 -4.80 -30.27
N GLN A 177 20.20 -5.85 -30.95
CA GLN A 177 20.28 -6.00 -32.40
C GLN A 177 19.10 -5.39 -33.18
N GLU A 178 18.03 -4.91 -32.54
CA GLU A 178 16.86 -4.30 -33.22
C GLU A 178 16.70 -2.79 -32.97
N LEU A 179 17.75 -2.00 -33.19
CA LEU A 179 17.62 -0.54 -33.34
C LEU A 179 17.78 -0.15 -34.81
N THR A 180 16.73 -0.34 -35.61
CA THR A 180 16.56 0.44 -36.85
C THR A 180 15.89 1.76 -36.50
N SER A 181 16.57 2.85 -36.83
CA SER A 181 16.08 4.22 -36.68
C SER A 181 14.79 4.44 -37.48
N GLU A 182 13.63 4.26 -36.85
CA GLU A 182 12.39 4.89 -37.30
C GLU A 182 12.04 6.00 -36.31
N GLY A 183 11.81 7.19 -36.85
CA GLY A 183 11.80 8.44 -36.11
C GLY A 183 10.77 8.46 -35.00
N ALA A 184 11.22 8.81 -33.80
CA ALA A 184 10.35 9.32 -32.76
C ALA A 184 9.63 10.56 -33.32
N GLU A 185 8.32 10.45 -33.55
CA GLU A 185 7.51 11.66 -33.61
C GLU A 185 7.64 12.36 -32.26
N ASP A 186 7.94 13.66 -32.32
CA ASP A 186 8.04 14.57 -31.20
C ASP A 186 6.67 14.63 -30.50
N SER A 187 6.46 13.70 -29.58
CA SER A 187 5.26 13.60 -28.76
C SER A 187 5.43 14.51 -27.56
N THR A 188 5.39 15.82 -27.80
CA THR A 188 4.94 16.78 -26.78
C THR A 188 3.45 16.53 -26.56
N ALA A 189 3.09 15.56 -25.74
CA ALA A 189 1.72 15.09 -25.60
C ALA A 189 1.21 15.28 -24.17
N GLU A 190 -0.03 15.77 -24.11
CA GLU A 190 -0.88 15.97 -22.95
C GLU A 190 -0.69 14.94 -21.83
N ALA A 191 -0.91 15.37 -20.59
CA ALA A 191 -0.84 14.51 -19.40
C ALA A 191 -1.53 13.17 -19.64
N LEU A 192 -0.83 12.07 -19.35
CA LEU A 192 -1.35 10.73 -19.58
C LEU A 192 -2.38 10.36 -18.52
N GLU A 193 -3.40 9.60 -18.94
CA GLU A 193 -4.34 9.03 -17.99
C GLU A 193 -3.60 8.11 -17.01
N VAL A 194 -3.87 8.27 -15.73
CA VAL A 194 -3.25 7.49 -14.65
C VAL A 194 -3.44 5.98 -14.89
N GLY A 195 -2.34 5.25 -15.05
CA GLY A 195 -2.33 3.81 -15.31
C GLY A 195 -2.46 3.40 -16.77
N SER A 196 -2.51 4.35 -17.73
CA SER A 196 -2.55 4.04 -19.16
C SER A 196 -1.32 3.27 -19.66
N ASN A 197 -0.19 3.39 -18.97
CA ASN A 197 1.06 2.67 -19.23
C ASN A 197 1.23 1.42 -18.35
N GLY A 198 0.16 0.97 -17.69
CA GLY A 198 0.14 -0.26 -16.91
C GLY A 198 0.55 -0.08 -15.44
N THR A 199 0.64 -1.21 -14.74
CA THR A 199 0.99 -1.29 -13.32
C THR A 199 2.19 -2.22 -13.17
N VAL A 200 3.27 -1.72 -12.57
CA VAL A 200 4.42 -2.55 -12.21
C VAL A 200 4.10 -3.37 -10.95
N ASP A 201 4.14 -4.69 -11.07
CA ASP A 201 3.87 -5.61 -9.97
C ASP A 201 5.15 -5.89 -9.16
N LEU A 202 5.09 -5.64 -7.85
CA LEU A 202 6.26 -5.66 -6.96
C LEU A 202 6.24 -6.86 -6.01
N MET A 203 7.33 -7.61 -5.98
CA MET A 203 7.64 -8.55 -4.91
C MET A 203 8.63 -7.88 -3.95
N VAL A 204 8.22 -7.68 -2.71
CA VAL A 204 9.09 -7.09 -1.68
C VAL A 204 9.40 -8.14 -0.62
N LEU A 205 10.68 -8.27 -0.31
CA LEU A 205 11.21 -9.13 0.72
C LEU A 205 11.76 -8.25 1.84
N TYR A 206 11.57 -8.65 3.09
CA TYR A 206 12.14 -7.92 4.23
C TYR A 206 13.00 -8.84 5.10
N THR A 207 14.04 -8.30 5.71
CA THR A 207 14.96 -9.10 6.53
C THR A 207 14.55 -9.10 8.01
N GLN A 208 15.29 -9.83 8.85
CA GLN A 208 15.01 -9.90 10.30
C GLN A 208 15.09 -8.52 10.95
N SER A 209 15.99 -7.64 10.50
CA SER A 209 16.10 -6.28 11.05
C SER A 209 14.82 -5.43 10.89
N MET A 210 14.01 -5.70 9.86
CA MET A 210 12.70 -5.07 9.70
C MET A 210 11.68 -5.62 10.69
N VAL A 211 11.67 -6.94 10.93
CA VAL A 211 10.82 -7.57 11.97
C VAL A 211 11.19 -7.06 13.35
N ASP A 212 12.49 -6.97 13.65
CA ASP A 212 12.99 -6.45 14.92
C ASP A 212 12.59 -4.99 15.13
N THR A 213 12.53 -4.19 14.06
CA THR A 213 12.19 -2.76 14.15
C THR A 213 10.68 -2.52 14.20
N TRP A 214 9.92 -3.18 13.33
CA TRP A 214 8.52 -2.85 13.08
C TRP A 214 7.52 -3.95 13.51
N GLY A 215 7.97 -5.19 13.72
CA GLY A 215 7.09 -6.33 14.03
C GLY A 215 5.93 -6.43 13.03
N LEU A 216 4.70 -6.56 13.53
CA LEU A 216 3.47 -6.61 12.71
C LEU A 216 3.23 -5.33 11.86
N ALA A 217 3.93 -4.23 12.14
CA ALA A 217 3.83 -2.99 11.36
C ALA A 217 4.67 -3.03 10.07
N VAL A 218 5.54 -4.04 9.86
CA VAL A 218 6.33 -4.21 8.62
C VAL A 218 5.45 -4.09 7.38
N GLY A 219 4.29 -4.76 7.36
CA GLY A 219 3.39 -4.73 6.21
C GLY A 219 2.84 -3.34 5.91
N GLY A 220 2.67 -2.51 6.94
CA GLY A 220 2.24 -1.12 6.79
C GLY A 220 3.37 -0.25 6.27
N ARG A 221 4.60 -0.43 6.79
CA ARG A 221 5.79 0.31 6.33
C ARG A 221 6.07 0.07 4.85
N VAL A 222 6.08 -1.19 4.42
CA VAL A 222 6.35 -1.52 3.00
C VAL A 222 5.25 -0.98 2.09
N GLN A 223 3.97 -1.14 2.45
CA GLN A 223 2.87 -0.63 1.62
C GLN A 223 2.85 0.91 1.56
N TYR A 224 3.30 1.59 2.63
CA TYR A 224 3.51 3.03 2.61
C TYR A 224 4.61 3.45 1.61
N LEU A 225 5.77 2.76 1.60
CA LEU A 225 6.84 3.02 0.63
C LEU A 225 6.38 2.76 -0.83
N VAL A 226 5.58 1.71 -1.04
CA VAL A 226 4.94 1.44 -2.34
C VAL A 226 3.94 2.54 -2.72
N ALA A 227 3.20 3.10 -1.76
CA ALA A 227 2.31 4.23 -2.01
C ALA A 227 3.07 5.50 -2.43
N LEU A 228 4.23 5.75 -1.83
CA LEU A 228 5.10 6.87 -2.24
C LEU A 228 5.60 6.71 -3.67
N LEU A 229 6.04 5.50 -4.05
CA LEU A 229 6.42 5.22 -5.44
C LEU A 229 5.22 5.40 -6.39
N ASP A 230 4.07 4.81 -6.07
CA ASP A 230 2.87 4.93 -6.90
C ASP A 230 2.46 6.41 -7.08
N GLN A 231 2.50 7.19 -6.00
CA GLN A 231 2.18 8.61 -6.04
C GLN A 231 3.22 9.42 -6.81
N ALA A 232 4.51 9.10 -6.68
CA ALA A 232 5.56 9.73 -7.47
C ALA A 232 5.39 9.46 -8.98
N LEU A 233 5.03 8.23 -9.37
CA LEU A 233 4.72 7.89 -10.76
C LEU A 233 3.52 8.69 -11.32
N ILE A 234 2.49 8.89 -10.50
CA ILE A 234 1.30 9.68 -10.84
C ILE A 234 1.67 11.16 -11.00
N ASP A 235 2.28 11.75 -9.96
CA ASP A 235 2.55 13.19 -9.93
C ASP A 235 3.63 13.61 -10.94
N SER A 236 4.46 12.66 -11.39
CA SER A 236 5.45 12.91 -12.46
C SER A 236 4.87 12.73 -13.87
N ASP A 237 3.58 12.41 -14.01
CA ASP A 237 2.90 12.20 -15.30
C ASP A 237 3.48 11.05 -16.15
N THR A 238 3.82 9.93 -15.50
CA THR A 238 4.38 8.75 -16.20
C THR A 238 3.30 7.90 -16.90
N GLY A 239 2.03 8.07 -16.52
CA GLY A 239 0.94 7.16 -16.88
C GLY A 239 1.06 5.76 -16.25
N MET A 240 2.05 5.50 -15.39
CA MET A 240 2.27 4.19 -14.75
C MET A 240 1.70 4.14 -13.33
N ARG A 241 1.54 2.94 -12.79
CA ARG A 241 1.17 2.64 -11.38
C ARG A 241 2.11 1.60 -10.79
N ALA A 242 2.12 1.46 -9.47
CA ALA A 242 2.83 0.40 -8.75
C ALA A 242 1.89 -0.40 -7.85
N ARG A 243 2.12 -1.71 -7.72
CA ARG A 243 1.30 -2.59 -6.87
C ARG A 243 2.13 -3.66 -6.18
N LEU A 244 2.02 -3.73 -4.86
CA LEU A 244 2.60 -4.83 -4.09
C LEU A 244 1.80 -6.13 -4.32
N VAL A 245 2.48 -7.19 -4.73
CA VAL A 245 1.85 -8.48 -5.08
C VAL A 245 2.29 -9.64 -4.21
N TYR A 246 3.43 -9.47 -3.54
CA TYR A 246 4.00 -10.45 -2.64
C TYR A 246 4.86 -9.75 -1.59
N LEU A 247 4.70 -10.19 -0.34
CA LEU A 247 5.46 -9.70 0.80
C LEU A 247 5.85 -10.87 1.70
N ASP A 248 7.15 -11.09 1.91
CA ASP A 248 7.61 -12.13 2.84
C ASP A 248 8.94 -11.80 3.51
N GLN A 249 9.20 -12.45 4.64
CA GLN A 249 10.48 -12.38 5.28
C GLN A 249 11.49 -13.24 4.51
N LEU A 250 12.66 -12.67 4.19
CA LEU A 250 13.79 -13.38 3.64
C LEU A 250 14.88 -13.53 4.71
N ASN A 251 15.39 -14.75 4.87
CA ASN A 251 16.57 -15.00 5.68
C ASN A 251 17.84 -14.58 4.90
N ALA A 252 18.10 -13.28 4.87
CA ALA A 252 19.29 -12.68 4.29
C ALA A 252 20.26 -12.21 5.39
N SER A 253 21.53 -12.08 5.02
CA SER A 253 22.60 -11.58 5.87
C SER A 253 22.41 -10.08 6.16
N GLU A 254 22.32 -9.75 7.45
CA GLU A 254 22.31 -8.36 7.94
C GLU A 254 23.72 -7.71 7.87
N THR A 255 24.73 -8.48 7.46
CA THR A 255 26.14 -8.03 7.35
C THR A 255 26.72 -8.26 5.96
N ALA A 256 25.90 -8.48 4.93
CA ALA A 256 26.35 -8.42 3.53
C ALA A 256 26.11 -7.01 2.96
N GLY A 257 27.00 -6.50 2.10
CA GLY A 257 26.83 -5.17 1.52
C GLY A 257 25.60 -5.08 0.60
N ASN A 258 25.09 -3.87 0.35
CA ASN A 258 23.96 -3.69 -0.58
C ASN A 258 24.33 -4.24 -1.97
N THR A 259 25.49 -3.87 -2.51
CA THR A 259 25.95 -4.33 -3.83
C THR A 259 26.13 -5.85 -3.91
N PRO A 260 26.86 -6.53 -2.99
CA PRO A 260 26.85 -8.00 -2.93
C PRO A 260 25.46 -8.63 -2.93
N THR A 261 24.58 -8.12 -2.07
CA THR A 261 23.21 -8.66 -1.93
C THR A 261 22.39 -8.43 -3.21
N LEU A 262 22.63 -7.34 -3.95
CA LEU A 262 21.98 -7.08 -5.24
C LEU A 262 22.37 -8.12 -6.29
N TYR A 263 23.65 -8.48 -6.38
CA TYR A 263 24.14 -9.53 -7.28
C TYR A 263 23.60 -10.91 -6.89
N ASP A 264 23.59 -11.23 -5.59
CA ASP A 264 22.93 -12.45 -5.09
C ASP A 264 21.45 -12.51 -5.48
N LEU A 265 20.75 -11.37 -5.39
CA LEU A 265 19.33 -11.26 -5.75
C LEU A 265 19.10 -11.37 -7.26
N GLN A 266 20.01 -10.83 -8.07
CA GLN A 266 19.99 -10.97 -9.53
C GLN A 266 20.13 -12.44 -9.95
N ASP A 267 21.11 -13.16 -9.40
CA ASP A 267 21.29 -14.59 -9.66
C ASP A 267 20.09 -15.39 -9.16
N GLY A 268 19.60 -15.09 -7.95
CA GLY A 268 18.48 -15.81 -7.34
C GLY A 268 17.12 -15.55 -7.98
N ALA A 269 16.64 -14.30 -7.90
CA ALA A 269 15.31 -13.89 -8.36
C ALA A 269 15.26 -13.52 -9.85
N GLY A 270 16.40 -13.24 -10.48
CA GLY A 270 16.49 -13.00 -11.92
C GLY A 270 16.77 -14.27 -12.72
N ARG A 271 17.67 -15.14 -12.23
CA ARG A 271 18.19 -16.28 -13.02
C ARG A 271 17.88 -17.66 -12.41
N GLY A 272 17.43 -17.72 -11.16
CA GLY A 272 17.16 -18.99 -10.47
C GLY A 272 18.42 -19.79 -10.17
N LEU A 273 19.56 -19.10 -9.99
CA LEU A 273 20.86 -19.70 -9.73
C LEU A 273 21.33 -19.36 -8.32
N PRO A 274 22.12 -20.23 -7.67
CA PRO A 274 22.91 -19.84 -6.51
C PRO A 274 23.88 -18.72 -6.91
N SER A 275 24.19 -17.82 -5.98
CA SER A 275 25.14 -16.73 -6.25
C SER A 275 26.51 -17.26 -6.67
N ASP A 276 26.98 -16.84 -7.84
CA ASP A 276 28.31 -17.19 -8.37
C ASP A 276 29.22 -15.97 -8.63
N ASN A 277 28.65 -14.77 -8.56
CA ASN A 277 29.30 -13.52 -8.95
C ASN A 277 29.32 -12.44 -7.85
N SER A 278 28.92 -12.77 -6.61
CA SER A 278 28.94 -11.80 -5.51
C SER A 278 30.32 -11.13 -5.38
N PRO A 279 30.40 -9.79 -5.48
CA PRO A 279 31.65 -9.04 -5.36
C PRO A 279 32.45 -9.29 -4.08
N ASP A 280 31.81 -9.73 -3.00
CA ASP A 280 32.50 -10.04 -1.73
C ASP A 280 33.01 -11.50 -1.62
N GLY A 281 32.69 -12.34 -2.61
CA GLY A 281 33.02 -13.76 -2.62
C GLY A 281 32.25 -14.61 -1.59
N ALA A 282 31.21 -14.06 -0.97
CA ALA A 282 30.40 -14.68 0.08
C ALA A 282 28.91 -14.69 -0.30
N GLY A 283 28.61 -15.19 -1.50
CA GLY A 283 27.27 -15.16 -2.07
C GLY A 283 26.20 -15.90 -1.26
N GLN A 284 25.01 -15.29 -1.20
CA GLN A 284 23.82 -15.88 -0.59
C GLN A 284 23.00 -16.65 -1.62
N ASP A 285 22.41 -17.78 -1.22
CA ASP A 285 21.58 -18.58 -2.12
C ASP A 285 20.11 -18.11 -2.07
N PHE A 286 19.73 -17.39 -3.12
CA PHE A 286 18.37 -16.92 -3.35
C PHE A 286 17.71 -17.60 -4.56
N SER A 287 18.24 -18.72 -5.03
CA SER A 287 17.79 -19.41 -6.26
C SER A 287 16.30 -19.80 -6.26
N SER A 288 15.70 -20.01 -5.09
CA SER A 288 14.27 -20.32 -4.95
C SER A 288 13.35 -19.15 -5.30
N LEU A 289 13.86 -17.91 -5.31
CA LEU A 289 13.05 -16.72 -5.51
C LEU A 289 12.52 -16.57 -6.94
N LEU A 290 13.23 -17.05 -7.97
CA LEU A 290 12.73 -16.95 -9.35
C LEU A 290 11.39 -17.68 -9.51
N ALA A 291 11.27 -18.88 -8.94
CA ALA A 291 10.02 -19.64 -9.01
C ALA A 291 8.86 -18.91 -8.30
N ILE A 292 9.15 -18.22 -7.18
CA ILE A 292 8.17 -17.42 -6.46
C ILE A 292 7.81 -16.17 -7.27
N ARG A 293 8.79 -15.44 -7.79
CA ARG A 293 8.61 -14.25 -8.64
C ARG A 293 7.72 -14.55 -9.83
N ASP A 294 8.00 -15.64 -10.54
CA ASP A 294 7.22 -16.13 -11.67
C ASP A 294 5.81 -16.53 -11.24
N ALA A 295 5.66 -17.16 -10.07
CA ALA A 295 4.39 -17.63 -9.52
C ALA A 295 3.46 -16.54 -9.02
N VAL A 296 4.00 -15.36 -8.70
CA VAL A 296 3.24 -14.19 -8.23
C VAL A 296 3.11 -13.10 -9.29
N GLY A 297 3.81 -13.26 -10.42
CA GLY A 297 3.79 -12.32 -11.53
C GLY A 297 4.46 -10.99 -11.19
N ALA A 298 5.55 -11.01 -10.41
CA ALA A 298 6.25 -9.79 -10.01
C ALA A 298 7.25 -9.34 -11.08
N ASP A 299 7.01 -8.15 -11.61
CA ASP A 299 7.88 -7.46 -12.55
C ASP A 299 9.19 -7.06 -11.90
N LEU A 300 9.15 -6.50 -10.69
CA LEU A 300 10.33 -6.07 -9.95
C LEU A 300 10.42 -6.77 -8.59
N VAL A 301 11.64 -6.99 -8.11
CA VAL A 301 11.91 -7.58 -6.79
C VAL A 301 12.79 -6.66 -5.96
N SER A 302 12.41 -6.40 -4.72
CA SER A 302 13.24 -5.62 -3.80
C SER A 302 13.45 -6.33 -2.46
N ILE A 303 14.65 -6.20 -1.89
CA ILE A 303 14.89 -6.51 -0.47
C ILE A 303 14.94 -5.19 0.30
N ILE A 304 14.14 -5.10 1.37
CA ILE A 304 14.18 -4.00 2.33
C ILE A 304 14.79 -4.49 3.64
N ARG A 305 15.75 -3.75 4.17
CA ARG A 305 16.41 -4.02 5.45
C ARG A 305 16.67 -2.72 6.21
N ARG A 306 16.97 -2.79 7.50
CA ARG A 306 17.35 -1.59 8.25
C ARG A 306 18.70 -1.04 7.79
N HIS A 307 18.81 0.27 7.66
CA HIS A 307 20.09 0.96 7.51
C HIS A 307 20.86 0.98 8.83
N TYR A 308 22.17 0.71 8.76
CA TYR A 308 23.08 0.81 9.91
C TYR A 308 24.21 1.79 9.58
N SER A 309 24.27 2.90 10.29
CA SER A 309 25.34 3.88 10.16
C SER A 309 26.51 3.59 11.12
N GLY A 310 27.76 3.73 10.66
CA GLY A 310 28.97 3.62 11.50
C GLY A 310 30.28 3.29 10.77
N SER A 311 31.36 4.02 11.09
CA SER A 311 32.70 3.97 10.47
C SER A 311 33.73 3.03 11.16
N GLY A 312 33.27 2.04 11.93
CA GLY A 312 34.15 1.15 12.73
C GLY A 312 34.69 -0.10 12.00
N THR A 313 35.71 -0.77 12.59
CA THR A 313 36.33 -2.04 12.14
C THR A 313 35.38 -3.25 12.05
N VAL A 314 34.09 -3.03 12.32
CA VAL A 314 33.01 -3.95 12.01
C VAL A 314 32.22 -3.26 10.88
N ASN A 315 32.58 -3.48 9.62
CA ASN A 315 31.80 -4.45 8.83
C ASN A 315 30.27 -4.29 8.75
N ARG A 316 29.63 -3.20 9.16
CA ARG A 316 28.15 -3.12 9.27
C ARG A 316 27.60 -2.82 7.89
N SER A 317 27.32 -3.89 7.17
CA SER A 317 27.10 -3.85 5.74
C SER A 317 25.68 -3.39 5.40
N GLY A 318 25.62 -2.17 4.89
CA GLY A 318 24.42 -1.36 4.63
C GLY A 318 24.81 0.11 4.38
N SER A 319 26.04 0.32 3.91
CA SER A 319 26.69 1.63 3.77
C SER A 319 26.17 2.42 2.56
N SER A 320 24.93 2.21 2.13
CA SER A 320 24.24 3.08 1.17
C SER A 320 22.75 3.00 1.45
N CYS A 321 21.97 3.97 0.98
CA CYS A 321 20.53 3.93 1.15
C CYS A 321 19.88 2.90 0.23
N GLY A 322 20.42 2.69 -0.97
CA GLY A 322 20.02 1.59 -1.81
C GLY A 322 21.09 1.23 -2.82
N VAL A 323 20.73 0.31 -3.71
CA VAL A 323 21.44 0.03 -4.97
C VAL A 323 20.51 -0.78 -5.87
N ALA A 324 20.48 -0.45 -7.15
CA ALA A 324 19.69 -1.16 -8.14
C ALA A 324 20.36 -1.17 -9.53
N PHE A 325 19.89 -2.05 -10.41
CA PHE A 325 20.34 -2.05 -11.80
C PHE A 325 19.54 -1.05 -12.65
N VAL A 326 20.25 -0.31 -13.51
CA VAL A 326 19.64 0.59 -14.50
C VAL A 326 19.23 -0.20 -15.75
N ASN A 327 17.95 -0.55 -15.84
CA ASN A 327 17.45 -1.29 -17.00
C ASN A 327 17.57 -0.51 -18.30
N GLY A 328 18.02 -1.17 -19.35
CA GLY A 328 18.23 -0.54 -20.65
C GLY A 328 19.32 0.53 -20.71
N GLY A 329 20.08 0.78 -19.63
CA GLY A 329 21.15 1.77 -19.63
C GLY A 329 22.23 1.51 -20.70
N SER A 330 22.62 0.26 -20.90
CA SER A 330 23.58 -0.15 -21.94
C SER A 330 22.96 -0.40 -23.32
N ALA A 331 21.74 -0.97 -23.35
CA ALA A 331 21.06 -1.37 -24.59
C ALA A 331 20.21 -0.27 -25.23
N LYS A 332 19.90 0.80 -24.49
CA LYS A 332 18.95 1.84 -24.89
C LYS A 332 17.58 1.27 -25.24
N THR A 333 17.14 0.24 -24.53
CA THR A 333 15.80 -0.34 -24.65
C THR A 333 15.55 -1.21 -23.42
N ILE A 334 14.28 -1.34 -23.02
CA ILE A 334 13.86 -2.28 -21.98
C ILE A 334 13.00 -3.37 -22.63
N GLY A 335 13.56 -4.58 -22.74
CA GLY A 335 12.89 -5.76 -23.25
C GLY A 335 12.86 -6.92 -22.25
N PRO A 336 12.23 -8.06 -22.60
CA PRO A 336 12.10 -9.22 -21.71
C PRO A 336 13.42 -9.73 -21.10
N ALA A 337 14.57 -9.61 -21.79
CA ALA A 337 15.87 -10.04 -21.28
C ALA A 337 16.35 -9.15 -20.12
N ASN A 338 15.90 -7.90 -20.03
CA ASN A 338 16.19 -7.02 -18.90
C ASN A 338 15.54 -7.47 -17.60
N ALA A 339 14.54 -8.36 -17.62
CA ALA A 339 13.82 -8.78 -16.41
C ALA A 339 14.75 -9.36 -15.31
N VAL A 340 15.88 -9.96 -15.70
CA VAL A 340 16.89 -10.48 -14.74
C VAL A 340 17.48 -9.37 -13.86
N ASN A 341 17.52 -8.13 -14.38
CA ASN A 341 18.04 -6.94 -13.71
C ASN A 341 16.93 -6.14 -13.01
N GLY A 342 15.67 -6.59 -13.06
CA GLY A 342 14.53 -5.98 -12.34
C GLY A 342 14.59 -6.26 -10.83
N VAL A 343 15.72 -5.96 -10.20
CA VAL A 343 16.00 -6.20 -8.79
C VAL A 343 16.65 -4.97 -8.14
N GLY A 344 16.42 -4.75 -6.84
CA GLY A 344 16.97 -3.64 -6.07
C GLY A 344 17.07 -3.92 -4.56
N ILE A 345 18.00 -3.26 -3.86
CA ILE A 345 18.15 -3.34 -2.40
C ILE A 345 17.87 -1.96 -1.80
N VAL A 346 17.03 -1.90 -0.77
CA VAL A 346 16.65 -0.66 -0.09
C VAL A 346 16.97 -0.78 1.40
N SER A 347 17.60 0.24 1.94
CA SER A 347 17.92 0.38 3.37
C SER A 347 16.97 1.39 4.00
N ASP A 348 16.05 0.87 4.81
CA ASP A 348 15.04 1.64 5.56
C ASP A 348 15.69 2.33 6.77
N PHE A 349 15.52 3.65 6.89
CA PHE A 349 15.93 4.38 8.08
C PHE A 349 14.91 5.46 8.45
N VAL A 350 14.12 5.20 9.49
CA VAL A 350 13.25 6.20 10.10
C VAL A 350 13.37 6.13 11.62
N ASN A 351 14.59 6.22 12.13
CA ASN A 351 14.80 6.32 13.57
C ASN A 351 15.29 7.72 13.98
N GLY A 352 14.35 8.56 14.43
CA GLY A 352 14.58 9.88 15.02
C GLY A 352 15.57 9.91 16.20
N ASN A 353 15.85 8.77 16.83
CA ASN A 353 16.59 8.70 18.10
C ASN A 353 17.79 7.73 18.06
N ASP A 354 18.33 7.37 16.88
CA ASP A 354 19.62 6.70 16.81
C ASP A 354 20.75 7.70 17.11
N THR A 355 20.90 8.04 18.39
CA THR A 355 21.89 9.02 18.88
C THR A 355 23.32 8.49 18.88
N ASN A 356 23.55 7.29 18.36
CA ASN A 356 24.84 6.60 18.44
C ASN A 356 25.75 6.87 17.24
N LEU A 357 25.56 8.03 16.61
CA LEU A 357 26.36 8.46 15.48
C LEU A 357 27.54 9.29 15.98
N LEU A 358 28.70 8.65 16.02
CA LEU A 358 29.99 9.28 16.28
C LEU A 358 30.31 10.41 15.26
N ASP A 359 29.57 10.48 14.14
CA ASP A 359 29.83 11.33 12.96
C ASP A 359 28.67 12.28 12.56
N GLY A 360 27.63 12.47 13.39
CA GLY A 360 26.47 13.35 13.08
C GLY A 360 25.21 12.59 12.65
N TYR A 361 24.02 13.21 12.74
CA TYR A 361 22.74 12.54 12.44
C TYR A 361 22.53 12.41 10.93
N SER A 362 22.39 11.19 10.41
CA SER A 362 22.16 10.92 8.99
C SER A 362 21.04 9.92 8.76
N PHE A 363 20.36 10.00 7.60
CA PHE A 363 19.19 9.17 7.30
C PHE A 363 19.01 8.85 5.80
N CYS A 364 18.31 7.76 5.52
CA CYS A 364 17.82 7.43 4.18
C CYS A 364 16.39 7.95 4.00
N SER A 365 16.12 8.58 2.85
CA SER A 365 14.79 9.11 2.57
C SER A 365 13.76 8.00 2.41
N ASP A 366 12.50 8.28 2.75
CA ASP A 366 11.37 7.43 2.38
C ASP A 366 11.26 7.25 0.85
N PHE A 367 11.79 8.19 0.05
CA PHE A 367 11.85 8.08 -1.40
C PHE A 367 12.97 7.18 -1.93
N THR A 368 13.85 6.65 -1.08
CA THR A 368 14.88 5.68 -1.52
C THR A 368 14.24 4.47 -2.19
N PHE A 369 13.09 3.98 -1.71
CA PHE A 369 12.39 2.89 -2.41
C PHE A 369 11.96 3.30 -3.84
N ALA A 370 11.46 4.53 -4.01
CA ALA A 370 11.09 5.03 -5.32
C ALA A 370 12.31 5.27 -6.23
N HIS A 371 13.44 5.70 -5.66
CA HIS A 371 14.72 5.87 -6.34
C HIS A 371 15.21 4.55 -6.95
N GLU A 372 15.30 3.49 -6.14
CA GLU A 372 15.76 2.19 -6.63
C GLU A 372 14.83 1.59 -7.69
N MET A 373 13.51 1.71 -7.50
CA MET A 373 12.56 1.26 -8.51
C MET A 373 12.67 2.12 -9.78
N GLY A 374 13.02 3.40 -9.67
CA GLY A 374 13.34 4.28 -10.80
C GLY A 374 14.52 3.77 -11.65
N HIS A 375 15.60 3.28 -11.02
CA HIS A 375 16.68 2.60 -11.75
C HIS A 375 16.17 1.38 -12.52
N ASN A 376 15.32 0.55 -11.91
CA ASN A 376 14.73 -0.59 -12.61
C ASN A 376 13.78 -0.20 -13.75
N LEU A 377 13.26 1.03 -13.76
CA LEU A 377 12.50 1.63 -14.87
C LEU A 377 13.42 2.30 -15.93
N GLY A 378 14.73 2.27 -15.73
CA GLY A 378 15.75 2.75 -16.66
C GLY A 378 16.22 4.18 -16.40
N PHE A 379 15.92 4.73 -15.23
CA PHE A 379 16.39 6.06 -14.84
C PHE A 379 17.82 5.99 -14.31
N SER A 380 18.55 7.06 -14.54
CA SER A 380 19.87 7.28 -13.96
C SER A 380 19.86 8.55 -13.12
N HIS A 381 20.92 8.76 -12.35
CA HIS A 381 21.03 9.98 -11.57
C HIS A 381 21.05 11.22 -12.44
N ASN A 382 20.95 12.37 -11.78
CA ASN A 382 21.25 13.64 -12.42
C ASN A 382 22.65 13.62 -13.06
N VAL A 383 22.78 14.39 -14.13
CA VAL A 383 23.90 14.35 -15.08
C VAL A 383 25.25 14.70 -14.46
N GLU A 384 25.24 15.38 -13.33
CA GLU A 384 26.44 15.75 -12.59
C GLU A 384 27.02 14.60 -11.77
N ASP A 385 26.19 13.63 -11.37
CA ASP A 385 26.60 12.52 -10.49
C ASP A 385 26.69 11.19 -11.24
N THR A 386 26.36 11.17 -12.53
CA THR A 386 26.45 9.98 -13.39
C THR A 386 27.18 10.25 -14.70
N THR A 387 27.62 9.19 -15.37
CA THR A 387 28.17 9.32 -16.72
C THR A 387 27.03 9.63 -17.71
N PRO A 388 27.17 10.64 -18.60
CA PRO A 388 26.13 10.98 -19.56
C PRO A 388 25.67 9.77 -20.38
N GLY A 389 24.34 9.59 -20.46
CA GLY A 389 23.74 8.43 -21.12
C GLY A 389 23.89 7.13 -20.31
N SER A 390 23.93 7.18 -18.99
CA SER A 390 23.80 5.99 -18.13
C SER A 390 22.35 5.44 -18.09
N GLY A 391 21.35 6.30 -18.25
CA GLY A 391 19.94 5.93 -18.36
C GLY A 391 19.56 5.29 -19.70
N VAL A 392 18.34 4.75 -19.77
CA VAL A 392 17.79 4.07 -20.97
C VAL A 392 17.71 4.98 -22.21
N ARG A 393 17.60 6.29 -21.99
CA ARG A 393 17.64 7.34 -23.01
C ARG A 393 18.60 8.43 -22.54
N SER A 394 19.07 9.27 -23.46
CA SER A 394 19.99 10.39 -23.15
C SER A 394 19.39 11.44 -22.21
N PHE A 395 18.07 11.47 -22.07
CA PHE A 395 17.33 12.36 -21.19
C PHE A 395 16.83 11.68 -19.91
N ALA A 396 17.11 10.38 -19.70
CA ALA A 396 16.59 9.60 -18.57
C ALA A 396 17.36 9.86 -17.25
N HIS A 397 17.51 11.14 -16.89
CA HIS A 397 18.29 11.62 -15.75
C HIS A 397 17.40 12.32 -14.72
N GLY A 398 17.78 12.19 -13.45
CA GLY A 398 17.28 13.09 -12.41
C GLY A 398 17.63 14.55 -12.71
N HIS A 399 16.92 15.45 -12.05
CA HIS A 399 17.18 16.88 -12.09
C HIS A 399 17.50 17.42 -10.69
N ARG A 400 18.54 18.26 -10.62
CA ARG A 400 18.85 19.08 -9.45
C ARG A 400 19.01 20.53 -9.85
N VAL A 401 18.69 21.42 -8.92
CA VAL A 401 19.14 22.81 -8.94
C VAL A 401 19.92 23.03 -7.67
N ASP A 402 21.22 23.26 -7.84
CA ASP A 402 22.17 23.40 -6.74
C ASP A 402 21.67 24.38 -5.67
N CYS A 403 21.71 23.93 -4.41
CA CYS A 403 21.27 24.66 -3.23
C CYS A 403 19.77 25.03 -3.20
N SER A 404 18.96 24.43 -4.08
CA SER A 404 17.51 24.61 -4.13
C SER A 404 16.77 23.29 -3.93
N PHE A 405 16.83 22.37 -4.90
CA PHE A 405 16.06 21.13 -4.84
C PHE A 405 16.69 19.98 -5.63
N THR A 406 16.27 18.76 -5.30
CA THR A 406 16.57 17.52 -6.04
C THR A 406 15.28 16.77 -6.33
N THR A 407 15.10 16.28 -7.55
CA THR A 407 14.09 15.25 -7.87
C THR A 407 14.49 13.88 -7.32
N ILE A 408 13.60 12.89 -7.34
CA ILE A 408 13.81 11.58 -6.71
C ILE A 408 15.12 10.92 -7.17
N MET A 409 15.45 10.98 -8.47
CA MET A 409 16.67 10.37 -9.00
C MET A 409 17.92 11.23 -8.82
N ALA A 410 17.84 12.38 -8.14
CA ALA A 410 18.95 13.31 -8.06
C ALA A 410 19.60 13.31 -6.66
N TYR A 411 20.92 13.43 -6.66
CA TYR A 411 21.69 13.67 -5.47
C TYR A 411 21.89 15.15 -5.22
N GLY A 412 22.01 15.48 -3.94
CA GLY A 412 22.23 16.86 -3.55
C GLY A 412 23.66 17.31 -3.83
N SER A 413 23.86 18.62 -3.99
CA SER A 413 25.17 19.16 -4.40
C SER A 413 26.31 18.64 -3.52
N ASP A 414 27.45 18.33 -4.16
CA ASP A 414 28.63 17.78 -3.51
C ASP A 414 29.71 18.86 -3.24
N GLY A 415 30.88 18.44 -2.72
CA GLY A 415 32.00 19.26 -2.23
C GLY A 415 32.36 20.50 -3.05
N ASP A 416 32.08 20.48 -4.36
CA ASP A 416 32.46 21.52 -5.31
C ASP A 416 31.47 22.70 -5.36
N VAL A 417 30.30 22.56 -4.75
CA VAL A 417 29.27 23.60 -4.68
C VAL A 417 29.25 24.29 -3.31
N THR A 418 29.31 25.62 -3.32
CA THR A 418 29.19 26.47 -2.12
C THR A 418 27.78 27.05 -2.01
N CYS A 419 26.98 26.52 -1.08
CA CYS A 419 25.62 27.03 -0.83
C CYS A 419 25.61 28.20 0.17
N PRO A 420 24.79 29.25 -0.05
CA PRO A 420 24.58 30.30 0.94
C PRO A 420 23.85 29.78 2.19
N GLY A 421 24.37 30.00 3.40
CA GLY A 421 23.70 29.63 4.66
C GLY A 421 24.43 28.56 5.49
N THR A 422 23.68 27.83 6.33
CA THR A 422 24.20 26.86 7.31
C THR A 422 24.51 25.46 6.75
N GLY A 423 24.26 25.19 5.47
CA GLY A 423 24.56 23.89 4.86
C GLY A 423 23.88 23.64 3.52
N ARG A 424 24.00 22.41 3.02
CA ARG A 424 23.31 21.92 1.81
C ARG A 424 22.02 21.22 2.20
N ASN A 425 20.93 21.98 2.23
CA ASN A 425 19.60 21.48 2.55
C ASN A 425 18.68 21.71 1.35
N GLU A 426 18.95 21.02 0.26
CA GLU A 426 18.08 21.03 -0.92
C GLU A 426 16.78 20.28 -0.63
N THR A 427 15.66 20.89 -1.00
CA THR A 427 14.34 20.28 -0.89
C THR A 427 14.29 19.02 -1.75
N GLU A 428 13.93 17.89 -1.16
CA GLU A 428 13.66 16.67 -1.93
C GLU A 428 12.23 16.74 -2.50
N ALA A 429 12.15 16.93 -3.82
CA ALA A 429 10.90 16.88 -4.55
C ALA A 429 10.40 15.44 -4.63
N SER A 430 9.10 15.22 -4.41
CA SER A 430 8.46 13.91 -4.44
C SER A 430 8.17 13.39 -5.87
N TYR A 431 8.94 13.83 -6.86
CA TYR A 431 8.70 13.56 -8.29
C TYR A 431 9.97 13.10 -8.98
N PHE A 432 9.79 12.28 -10.01
CA PHE A 432 10.77 12.05 -11.05
C PHE A 432 10.85 13.29 -11.95
N SER A 433 11.99 13.49 -12.62
CA SER A 433 12.18 14.69 -13.43
C SER A 433 11.20 14.76 -14.60
N ASN A 434 10.63 15.94 -14.81
CA ASN A 434 9.72 16.24 -15.90
C ASN A 434 9.78 17.76 -16.20
N PRO A 435 10.26 18.17 -17.39
CA PRO A 435 10.40 19.59 -17.75
C PRO A 435 9.06 20.32 -17.93
N ASP A 436 7.95 19.59 -18.08
CA ASP A 436 6.60 20.17 -18.23
C ASP A 436 5.94 20.46 -16.88
N LEU A 437 6.58 20.11 -15.76
CA LEU A 437 6.08 20.35 -14.41
C LEU A 437 6.80 21.54 -13.76
N ASP A 438 6.12 22.68 -13.62
CA ASP A 438 6.61 23.88 -12.92
C ASP A 438 6.28 23.86 -11.41
N LEU A 439 6.56 22.72 -10.76
CA LEU A 439 6.10 22.41 -9.40
C LEU A 439 7.26 22.25 -8.40
N CYS A 440 8.50 22.42 -8.86
CA CYS A 440 9.67 22.36 -8.02
C CYS A 440 9.92 23.70 -7.31
N GLU A 441 10.85 23.70 -6.35
CA GLU A 441 11.08 24.83 -5.43
C GLU A 441 11.17 26.17 -6.17
N GLY A 442 10.42 27.18 -5.70
CA GLY A 442 10.35 28.50 -6.33
C GLY A 442 9.56 28.58 -7.65
N GLY A 443 8.79 27.54 -8.01
CA GLY A 443 8.06 27.46 -9.28
C GLY A 443 8.98 27.14 -10.47
N ALA A 444 10.11 26.47 -10.19
CA ALA A 444 11.02 26.00 -11.22
C ALA A 444 10.46 24.76 -11.92
N ALA A 445 10.86 24.57 -13.18
CA ALA A 445 10.64 23.31 -13.88
C ALA A 445 11.33 22.16 -13.15
N CYS A 446 10.67 21.02 -13.05
CA CYS A 446 11.19 19.81 -12.42
C CYS A 446 12.09 18.98 -13.35
N GLY A 447 12.59 19.55 -14.44
CA GLY A 447 13.40 18.86 -15.43
C GLY A 447 13.97 19.79 -16.47
N ILE A 448 14.74 19.23 -17.39
CA ILE A 448 15.35 19.95 -18.52
C ILE A 448 14.90 19.25 -19.81
N PRO A 449 14.26 19.97 -20.76
CA PRO A 449 13.73 19.36 -21.98
C PRO A 449 14.84 18.82 -22.89
N ASP A 450 14.48 17.93 -23.82
CA ASP A 450 15.36 17.44 -24.89
C ASP A 450 14.84 17.91 -26.26
N PRO A 451 15.58 18.73 -27.03
CA PRO A 451 16.95 19.19 -26.79
C PRO A 451 17.04 20.24 -25.67
N ALA A 452 18.08 20.09 -24.83
CA ALA A 452 18.31 21.00 -23.71
C ALA A 452 18.73 22.41 -24.19
N PRO A 453 18.29 23.47 -23.49
CA PRO A 453 18.72 24.82 -23.80
C PRO A 453 20.21 25.03 -23.48
N GLY A 454 20.93 25.71 -24.37
CA GLY A 454 22.33 26.07 -24.15
C GLY A 454 23.27 24.87 -24.12
N ASN A 455 24.01 24.71 -23.02
CA ASN A 455 25.00 23.63 -22.80
C ASN A 455 24.56 22.65 -21.71
N GLU A 456 23.30 22.71 -21.29
CA GLU A 456 22.74 21.81 -20.29
C GLU A 456 22.54 20.40 -20.89
N GLN A 457 22.37 19.41 -20.02
CA GLN A 457 21.99 18.06 -20.41
C GLN A 457 20.53 17.82 -20.03
N PRO A 458 19.75 17.06 -20.83
CA PRO A 458 18.33 16.88 -20.56
C PRO A 458 18.07 16.01 -19.33
N ALA A 459 16.95 16.26 -18.67
CA ALA A 459 16.47 15.52 -17.49
C ALA A 459 14.94 15.38 -17.53
N ASP A 460 14.48 14.23 -17.99
CA ASP A 460 13.07 13.89 -18.22
C ASP A 460 12.83 12.38 -18.00
N ASN A 461 12.88 11.96 -16.74
CA ASN A 461 12.55 10.60 -16.34
C ASN A 461 11.09 10.25 -16.68
N ALA A 462 10.18 11.21 -16.61
CA ALA A 462 8.77 10.98 -16.93
C ALA A 462 8.59 10.51 -18.37
N ARG A 463 9.21 11.18 -19.34
CA ARG A 463 9.23 10.72 -20.73
C ARG A 463 9.94 9.37 -20.89
N ALA A 464 11.06 9.15 -20.19
CA ALA A 464 11.73 7.85 -20.24
C ALA A 464 10.83 6.71 -19.74
N ALA A 465 9.98 6.97 -18.74
CA ALA A 465 8.94 6.04 -18.28
C ALA A 465 7.91 5.76 -19.39
N ARG A 466 7.41 6.82 -20.04
CA ARG A 466 6.39 6.74 -21.11
C ARG A 466 6.90 6.03 -22.36
N GLU A 467 8.19 6.13 -22.66
CA GLU A 467 8.78 5.49 -23.84
C GLU A 467 9.25 4.06 -23.57
N GLU A 468 10.05 3.88 -22.51
CA GLU A 468 10.79 2.62 -22.25
C GLU A 468 10.45 1.99 -20.90
N GLY A 469 10.39 2.77 -19.83
CA GLY A 469 10.15 2.25 -18.47
C GLY A 469 8.85 1.45 -18.35
N LYS A 470 7.81 1.84 -19.10
CA LYS A 470 6.54 1.10 -19.21
C LYS A 470 6.71 -0.35 -19.62
N ASN A 471 7.78 -0.71 -20.32
CA ASN A 471 7.99 -2.10 -20.76
C ASN A 471 8.29 -3.03 -19.58
N ALA A 472 8.72 -2.51 -18.43
CA ALA A 472 8.93 -3.28 -17.21
C ALA A 472 7.66 -4.00 -16.72
N VAL A 473 6.46 -3.46 -17.00
CA VAL A 473 5.15 -4.09 -16.64
C VAL A 473 4.89 -5.39 -17.40
N ASN A 474 5.73 -5.71 -18.39
CA ASN A 474 5.66 -6.93 -19.18
C ASN A 474 6.77 -7.93 -18.82
N PHE A 475 7.55 -7.67 -17.76
CA PHE A 475 8.56 -8.61 -17.32
C PHE A 475 7.93 -9.91 -16.86
N ARG A 476 6.75 -9.88 -16.24
CA ARG A 476 5.99 -11.08 -15.89
C ARG A 476 4.51 -10.92 -16.23
N ALA A 477 3.89 -12.03 -16.64
CA ALA A 477 2.46 -12.07 -16.89
C ALA A 477 1.68 -12.20 -15.56
N GLU A 478 0.44 -11.72 -15.54
CA GLU A 478 -0.47 -12.01 -14.44
C GLU A 478 -0.70 -13.53 -14.32
N VAL A 479 -0.74 -14.00 -13.08
CA VAL A 479 -0.77 -15.42 -12.71
C VAL A 479 -2.06 -15.82 -12.02
N PRO A 480 -2.45 -17.11 -12.09
CA PRO A 480 -3.62 -17.61 -11.37
C PRO A 480 -3.49 -17.40 -9.85
N ARG A 481 -4.63 -17.12 -9.22
CA ARG A 481 -4.72 -16.86 -7.78
C ARG A 481 -5.40 -18.01 -7.05
N VAL A 482 -4.99 -18.22 -5.81
CA VAL A 482 -5.87 -18.86 -4.82
C VAL A 482 -6.82 -17.82 -4.25
N VAL A 483 -7.97 -18.27 -3.75
CA VAL A 483 -8.87 -17.41 -2.96
C VAL A 483 -8.97 -17.93 -1.53
N SER A 484 -9.19 -17.02 -0.59
CA SER A 484 -9.22 -17.36 0.82
C SER A 484 -10.40 -16.74 1.55
N SER A 485 -10.72 -17.30 2.71
CA SER A 485 -11.69 -16.75 3.65
C SER A 485 -11.30 -17.05 5.09
N VAL A 486 -11.73 -16.22 6.03
CA VAL A 486 -11.50 -16.31 7.47
C VAL A 486 -12.83 -16.31 8.22
N LEU A 487 -12.95 -17.14 9.26
CA LEU A 487 -14.13 -17.17 10.13
C LEU A 487 -13.76 -17.65 11.56
N PRO A 488 -14.27 -17.04 12.64
CA PRO A 488 -15.00 -15.76 12.64
C PRO A 488 -14.09 -14.63 12.15
N ILE A 489 -14.68 -13.53 11.66
CA ILE A 489 -13.93 -12.38 11.14
C ILE A 489 -13.56 -11.38 12.24
N THR A 490 -13.95 -11.64 13.49
CA THR A 490 -13.54 -10.84 14.65
C THR A 490 -13.20 -11.74 15.82
N ARG A 491 -12.13 -11.41 16.53
CA ARG A 491 -11.78 -11.96 17.84
C ARG A 491 -11.36 -10.82 18.76
N SER A 492 -11.80 -10.86 20.02
CA SER A 492 -11.46 -9.85 21.02
C SER A 492 -10.98 -10.53 22.29
N VAL A 493 -9.70 -10.42 22.63
CA VAL A 493 -9.08 -11.17 23.72
C VAL A 493 -8.27 -10.27 24.64
N GLN A 494 -7.86 -10.80 25.79
CA GLN A 494 -6.90 -10.11 26.65
C GLN A 494 -5.49 -10.18 26.04
N ASN A 495 -4.65 -9.16 26.27
CA ASN A 495 -3.24 -9.18 25.85
C ASN A 495 -2.51 -10.48 26.23
N GLY A 496 -1.68 -11.00 25.33
CA GLY A 496 -0.97 -12.27 25.51
C GLY A 496 -1.85 -13.53 25.39
N THR A 497 -3.16 -13.39 25.21
CA THR A 497 -4.05 -14.52 24.94
C THR A 497 -4.09 -14.81 23.46
N SER A 498 -3.93 -16.09 23.11
CA SER A 498 -4.03 -16.52 21.72
C SER A 498 -5.49 -16.60 21.25
N ALA A 499 -5.82 -15.88 20.19
CA ALA A 499 -7.09 -15.98 19.50
C ALA A 499 -6.97 -16.93 18.30
N THR A 500 -7.92 -17.84 18.16
CA THR A 500 -7.96 -18.79 17.05
C THR A 500 -9.08 -18.50 16.05
N ALA A 501 -8.82 -18.68 14.77
CA ALA A 501 -9.87 -18.63 13.76
C ALA A 501 -9.59 -19.68 12.69
N PHE A 502 -10.61 -19.98 11.89
CA PHE A 502 -10.46 -20.83 10.72
C PHE A 502 -10.14 -19.96 9.51
N ALA A 503 -9.33 -20.51 8.62
CA ALA A 503 -9.21 -20.01 7.27
C ALA A 503 -9.39 -21.15 6.27
N THR A 504 -9.92 -20.83 5.09
CA THR A 504 -10.00 -21.79 3.98
C THR A 504 -9.25 -21.22 2.81
N ILE A 505 -8.37 -22.03 2.21
CA ILE A 505 -7.73 -21.73 0.91
C ILE A 505 -8.43 -22.58 -0.15
N ILE A 506 -8.84 -21.95 -1.24
CA ILE A 506 -9.49 -22.60 -2.39
C ILE A 506 -8.59 -22.41 -3.60
N ASN A 507 -8.32 -23.50 -4.32
CA ASN A 507 -7.74 -23.45 -5.65
C ASN A 507 -8.88 -23.43 -6.68
N PRO A 508 -9.24 -22.26 -7.25
CA PRO A 508 -10.40 -22.14 -8.12
C PRO A 508 -10.20 -22.74 -9.51
N ALA A 509 -9.00 -23.26 -9.83
CA ALA A 509 -8.71 -23.84 -11.13
C ALA A 509 -9.69 -24.98 -11.47
N SER A 510 -10.35 -24.91 -12.63
CA SER A 510 -11.32 -25.92 -13.06
C SER A 510 -10.68 -27.24 -13.50
N SER A 511 -9.38 -27.23 -13.87
CA SER A 511 -8.61 -28.42 -14.22
C SER A 511 -7.09 -28.19 -14.12
N GLY A 512 -6.34 -29.29 -14.04
CA GLY A 512 -4.93 -29.37 -14.44
C GLY A 512 -3.88 -28.96 -13.40
N SER A 513 -4.00 -27.81 -12.73
CA SER A 513 -2.88 -27.26 -11.96
C SER A 513 -3.15 -27.20 -10.45
N THR A 514 -2.51 -28.11 -9.71
CA THR A 514 -2.41 -28.10 -8.24
C THR A 514 -1.74 -26.80 -7.76
N ALA A 515 -2.31 -26.18 -6.73
CA ALA A 515 -1.64 -25.12 -6.00
C ALA A 515 -0.72 -25.77 -4.96
N THR A 516 0.59 -25.51 -5.02
CA THR A 516 1.59 -26.28 -4.28
C THR A 516 2.13 -25.51 -3.09
N ASN A 517 2.48 -26.23 -2.03
CA ASN A 517 3.03 -25.66 -0.78
C ASN A 517 2.22 -24.46 -0.26
N CYS A 518 0.90 -24.63 -0.19
CA CYS A 518 0.00 -23.59 0.29
C CYS A 518 -0.06 -23.55 1.82
N GLY A 519 -0.07 -22.33 2.37
CA GLY A 519 -0.15 -22.07 3.80
C GLY A 519 -0.71 -20.69 4.11
N LEU A 520 -0.66 -20.31 5.39
CA LEU A 520 -1.08 -18.99 5.85
C LEU A 520 0.12 -18.23 6.41
N ARG A 521 0.16 -16.92 6.21
CA ARG A 521 1.15 -16.05 6.85
C ARG A 521 0.53 -14.73 7.26
N LEU A 522 1.21 -14.06 8.19
CA LEU A 522 0.93 -12.72 8.65
C LEU A 522 2.25 -11.93 8.61
N ALA A 523 2.29 -10.83 7.86
CA ALA A 523 3.52 -10.05 7.69
C ALA A 523 4.06 -9.56 9.03
N GLY A 524 5.37 -9.71 9.24
CA GLY A 524 6.05 -9.29 10.47
C GLY A 524 5.75 -10.15 11.71
N SER A 525 5.01 -11.25 11.55
CA SER A 525 4.78 -12.21 12.64
C SER A 525 5.93 -13.20 12.78
N ASP A 526 6.08 -13.74 13.98
CA ASP A 526 6.99 -14.84 14.32
C ASP A 526 6.20 -16.05 14.84
N ALA A 527 6.90 -17.13 15.19
CA ALA A 527 6.28 -18.35 15.70
C ALA A 527 5.58 -18.17 17.07
N SER A 528 5.80 -17.05 17.77
CA SER A 528 5.14 -16.76 19.05
C SER A 528 3.82 -16.01 18.86
N SER A 529 3.72 -15.22 17.80
CA SER A 529 2.60 -14.35 17.47
C SER A 529 1.66 -14.95 16.41
N PHE A 530 2.14 -15.88 15.58
CA PHE A 530 1.32 -16.53 14.55
C PHE A 530 1.65 -18.02 14.36
N SER A 531 0.61 -18.84 14.18
CA SER A 531 0.75 -20.24 13.74
C SER A 531 -0.49 -20.70 12.98
N TYR A 532 -0.35 -21.69 12.10
CA TYR A 532 -1.45 -22.36 11.43
C TYR A 532 -1.29 -23.88 11.42
N GLN A 533 -2.41 -24.59 11.25
CA GLN A 533 -2.42 -26.03 11.04
C GLN A 533 -3.65 -26.45 10.22
N THR A 534 -3.49 -27.45 9.36
CA THR A 534 -4.62 -27.96 8.56
C THR A 534 -5.68 -28.59 9.45
N THR A 535 -6.92 -28.63 8.96
CA THR A 535 -8.01 -29.37 9.60
C THR A 535 -8.70 -30.32 8.63
N THR A 536 -9.31 -31.36 9.19
CA THR A 536 -10.27 -32.21 8.49
C THR A 536 -11.58 -31.47 8.22
N ALA A 537 -12.47 -32.06 7.43
CA ALA A 537 -13.83 -31.55 7.21
C ALA A 537 -14.68 -31.48 8.49
N ALA A 538 -14.29 -32.18 9.56
CA ALA A 538 -14.91 -32.12 10.88
C ALA A 538 -14.23 -31.11 11.83
N ASN A 539 -13.37 -30.23 11.30
CA ASN A 539 -12.59 -29.23 12.04
C ASN A 539 -11.61 -29.81 13.09
N ALA A 540 -11.29 -31.11 13.03
CA ALA A 540 -10.22 -31.69 13.82
C ALA A 540 -8.85 -31.39 13.18
N LEU A 541 -7.84 -31.06 13.98
CA LEU A 541 -6.47 -30.79 13.52
C LEU A 541 -5.90 -31.98 12.72
N SER A 542 -5.17 -31.68 11.66
CA SER A 542 -4.45 -32.63 10.82
C SER A 542 -3.06 -32.11 10.46
N GLY A 543 -2.15 -33.02 10.08
CA GLY A 543 -0.77 -32.66 9.76
C GLY A 543 0.00 -32.09 10.95
N SER A 544 1.07 -31.34 10.67
CA SER A 544 1.86 -30.59 11.66
C SER A 544 1.62 -29.09 11.51
N ALA A 545 1.86 -28.34 12.60
CA ALA A 545 1.79 -26.88 12.57
C ALA A 545 2.79 -26.30 11.56
N ASN A 546 2.43 -25.15 10.97
CA ASN A 546 3.23 -24.37 10.03
C ASN A 546 3.81 -25.19 8.86
N THR A 547 3.08 -26.22 8.43
CA THR A 547 3.48 -27.11 7.34
C THR A 547 2.61 -26.83 6.12
N PRO A 548 3.17 -26.31 5.02
CA PRO A 548 2.41 -26.08 3.79
C PRO A 548 1.91 -27.39 3.16
N ILE A 549 0.84 -27.30 2.36
CA ILE A 549 0.21 -28.46 1.71
C ILE A 549 -0.17 -28.18 0.25
N ASP A 550 -0.31 -29.23 -0.55
CA ASP A 550 -0.79 -29.11 -1.92
C ASP A 550 -2.32 -29.17 -2.01
N ILE A 551 -2.92 -28.26 -2.78
CA ILE A 551 -4.37 -28.16 -3.00
C ILE A 551 -4.66 -28.44 -4.48
N ALA A 552 -5.30 -29.58 -4.74
CA ALA A 552 -5.71 -29.97 -6.09
C ALA A 552 -6.62 -28.93 -6.76
N ALA A 553 -6.67 -28.93 -8.10
CA ALA A 553 -7.57 -28.06 -8.85
C ALA A 553 -9.04 -28.27 -8.42
N GLY A 554 -9.74 -27.19 -8.10
CA GLY A 554 -11.13 -27.20 -7.64
C GLY A 554 -11.30 -27.64 -6.18
N ALA A 555 -10.21 -27.95 -5.46
CA ALA A 555 -10.24 -28.35 -4.07
C ALA A 555 -10.08 -27.16 -3.10
N ALA A 556 -10.41 -27.41 -1.84
CA ALA A 556 -10.24 -26.47 -0.74
C ALA A 556 -9.59 -27.17 0.46
N GLN A 557 -8.77 -26.43 1.21
CA GLN A 557 -8.21 -26.88 2.48
C GLN A 557 -8.59 -25.89 3.58
N ASN A 558 -9.09 -26.43 4.69
CA ASN A 558 -9.35 -25.68 5.91
C ASN A 558 -8.13 -25.70 6.82
N PHE A 559 -7.92 -24.59 7.51
CA PHE A 559 -6.86 -24.38 8.48
C PHE A 559 -7.49 -23.80 9.74
N VAL A 560 -6.91 -24.12 10.89
CA VAL A 560 -7.00 -23.25 12.06
C VAL A 560 -5.72 -22.43 12.10
N PHE A 561 -5.81 -21.17 12.48
CA PHE A 561 -4.66 -20.35 12.81
C PHE A 561 -4.86 -19.67 14.16
N SER A 562 -3.76 -19.22 14.74
CA SER A 562 -3.71 -18.52 16.01
C SER A 562 -2.97 -17.21 15.85
N VAL A 563 -3.50 -16.14 16.42
CA VAL A 563 -2.84 -14.83 16.56
C VAL A 563 -2.72 -14.52 18.04
N THR A 564 -1.55 -14.06 18.46
CA THR A 564 -1.29 -13.65 19.84
C THR A 564 -0.63 -12.27 19.82
N SER A 565 -1.26 -11.30 20.47
CA SER A 565 -0.60 -10.01 20.73
C SER A 565 0.50 -10.20 21.77
N ALA A 566 1.57 -9.43 21.64
CA ALA A 566 2.56 -9.36 22.71
C ALA A 566 1.92 -8.74 23.97
N SER A 567 2.24 -9.28 25.16
CA SER A 567 1.88 -8.65 26.44
C SER A 567 2.55 -7.28 26.61
N ASP A 568 3.71 -7.15 25.97
CA ASP A 568 4.61 -6.03 26.04
C ASP A 568 5.08 -5.66 24.63
N PHE A 569 4.94 -4.40 24.25
CA PHE A 569 5.57 -3.84 23.08
C PHE A 569 6.94 -3.29 23.48
N PHE A 570 8.00 -3.76 22.82
CA PHE A 570 9.29 -3.09 22.86
C PHE A 570 9.28 -2.02 21.78
N ASP A 571 9.26 -0.75 22.20
CA ASP A 571 9.55 0.36 21.29
C ASP A 571 11.03 0.26 20.89
N ASN A 572 11.32 -0.51 19.85
CA ASN A 572 12.67 -0.65 19.32
C ASN A 572 13.12 0.59 18.50
N ALA A 573 12.26 1.62 18.41
CA ALA A 573 12.64 2.97 17.99
C ALA A 573 13.13 3.83 19.17
N ASN A 574 12.72 3.54 20.41
CA ASN A 574 13.13 4.26 21.62
C ASN A 574 13.55 3.34 22.77
N GLN A 575 14.86 3.21 22.92
CA GLN A 575 15.55 2.73 24.12
C GLN A 575 15.64 1.23 24.33
N VAL A 576 16.88 0.83 24.64
CA VAL A 576 17.23 -0.43 25.28
C VAL A 576 16.39 -0.60 26.55
N GLY A 577 15.37 -1.46 26.49
CA GLY A 577 14.81 -2.13 27.68
C GLY A 577 13.59 -1.51 28.37
N SER A 578 12.83 -0.61 27.73
CA SER A 578 11.51 -0.22 28.29
C SER A 578 10.40 -1.09 27.71
N VAL A 579 9.92 -2.01 28.53
CA VAL A 579 8.73 -2.85 28.30
C VAL A 579 7.50 -1.96 28.41
N VAL A 580 6.77 -1.74 27.33
CA VAL A 580 5.58 -0.89 27.33
C VAL A 580 4.32 -1.75 27.16
N PRO A 581 3.31 -1.67 28.05
CA PRO A 581 2.06 -2.42 27.87
C PRO A 581 1.43 -2.09 26.52
N SER A 582 1.11 -3.12 25.76
CA SER A 582 0.58 -2.98 24.42
C SER A 582 -0.87 -2.45 24.50
N GLY A 583 -1.10 -1.24 23.98
CA GLY A 583 -2.46 -0.66 23.84
C GLY A 583 -3.23 -1.25 22.66
N ASN A 584 -2.76 -2.38 22.12
CA ASN A 584 -2.87 -2.70 20.71
C ASN A 584 -4.31 -2.88 20.24
N VAL A 585 -4.71 -1.98 19.35
CA VAL A 585 -5.90 -2.16 18.52
C VAL A 585 -5.40 -2.62 17.14
N GLU A 586 -4.89 -3.85 17.03
CA GLU A 586 -4.47 -4.38 15.71
C GLU A 586 -5.68 -4.75 14.86
N THR A 587 -6.32 -3.77 14.23
CA THR A 587 -7.55 -4.01 13.47
C THR A 587 -7.28 -4.51 12.05
N ASP A 588 -8.04 -5.52 11.67
CA ASP A 588 -8.17 -6.04 10.30
C ASP A 588 -6.92 -6.69 9.70
N LEU A 589 -6.27 -7.56 10.50
CA LEU A 589 -5.13 -8.38 10.11
C LEU A 589 -5.40 -9.14 8.80
N PHE A 590 -4.63 -8.86 7.76
CA PHE A 590 -4.68 -9.64 6.52
C PHE A 590 -4.04 -11.01 6.74
N ILE A 591 -4.85 -12.07 6.68
CA ILE A 591 -4.37 -13.45 6.77
C ILE A 591 -4.12 -13.95 5.36
N GLU A 592 -2.90 -13.75 4.89
CA GLU A 592 -2.54 -14.05 3.51
C GLU A 592 -2.46 -15.56 3.29
N ALA A 593 -3.14 -16.04 2.25
CA ALA A 593 -2.99 -17.40 1.76
C ALA A 593 -1.87 -17.43 0.71
N PHE A 594 -0.70 -17.96 1.07
CA PHE A 594 0.42 -18.10 0.14
C PHE A 594 0.43 -19.50 -0.48
N CYS A 595 0.99 -19.61 -1.68
CA CYS A 595 1.38 -20.88 -2.31
C CYS A 595 2.65 -20.63 -3.13
N SER A 596 3.49 -21.65 -3.34
CA SER A 596 4.73 -21.48 -4.11
C SER A 596 4.51 -21.23 -5.61
N ASN A 597 3.33 -21.56 -6.15
CA ASN A 597 3.03 -21.47 -7.58
C ASN A 597 1.77 -20.65 -7.91
N ARG A 598 1.29 -19.84 -6.97
CA ARG A 598 0.09 -18.99 -7.13
C ARG A 598 0.26 -17.67 -6.39
N ARG A 599 -0.35 -16.63 -6.94
CA ARG A 599 -0.56 -15.36 -6.23
C ARG A 599 -1.69 -15.50 -5.21
N SER A 600 -1.62 -14.75 -4.11
CA SER A 600 -2.71 -14.67 -3.15
C SER A 600 -3.91 -13.91 -3.72
N ALA A 601 -5.07 -14.11 -3.10
CA ALA A 601 -6.18 -13.18 -3.27
C ALA A 601 -5.83 -11.83 -2.66
N GLU A 602 -6.38 -10.77 -3.22
CA GLU A 602 -6.22 -9.44 -2.65
C GLU A 602 -6.95 -9.37 -1.30
N TYR A 603 -6.46 -8.50 -0.43
CA TYR A 603 -7.13 -8.17 0.82
C TYR A 603 -8.58 -7.76 0.55
N THR A 604 -9.48 -8.31 1.34
CA THR A 604 -10.90 -7.98 1.33
C THR A 604 -11.41 -8.00 2.77
N LEU A 605 -11.73 -6.81 3.29
CA LEU A 605 -12.19 -6.60 4.65
C LEU A 605 -13.35 -7.55 5.00
N GLY A 606 -13.18 -8.32 6.07
CA GLY A 606 -14.16 -9.27 6.60
C GLY A 606 -14.53 -10.41 5.64
N LEU A 607 -13.65 -10.71 4.68
CA LEU A 607 -13.60 -11.98 3.96
C LEU A 607 -12.33 -12.75 4.30
N ASN A 608 -11.15 -12.20 4.02
CA ASN A 608 -9.85 -12.83 4.28
C ASN A 608 -9.00 -12.04 5.29
N SER A 609 -9.63 -11.19 6.08
CA SER A 609 -9.03 -10.48 7.19
C SER A 609 -9.69 -10.82 8.52
N LEU A 610 -8.93 -10.66 9.60
CA LEU A 610 -9.37 -10.82 10.97
C LEU A 610 -9.33 -9.47 11.69
N THR A 611 -10.49 -8.93 12.06
CA THR A 611 -10.54 -7.85 13.04
C THR A 611 -10.11 -8.40 14.40
N PHE A 612 -8.87 -8.12 14.79
CA PHE A 612 -8.31 -8.59 16.05
C PHE A 612 -8.27 -7.43 17.06
N LEU A 613 -8.74 -7.67 18.27
CA LEU A 613 -8.64 -6.68 19.34
C LEU A 613 -7.98 -7.33 20.54
N SER A 614 -6.93 -6.69 21.04
CA SER A 614 -6.27 -7.10 22.28
C SER A 614 -6.36 -6.01 23.32
N LEU A 615 -6.88 -6.34 24.50
CA LEU A 615 -7.08 -5.36 25.56
C LEU A 615 -6.40 -5.79 26.86
N ALA A 616 -5.96 -4.81 27.65
CA ALA A 616 -5.36 -5.05 28.96
C ALA A 616 -6.31 -5.80 29.92
N THR A 617 -7.62 -5.52 29.83
CA THR A 617 -8.68 -6.22 30.57
C THR A 617 -9.44 -7.15 29.65
N ALA A 618 -9.72 -8.38 30.09
CA ALA A 618 -10.46 -9.36 29.32
C ALA A 618 -11.82 -8.81 28.85
N PRO A 619 -12.03 -8.63 27.52
CA PRO A 619 -13.30 -8.17 26.97
C PRO A 619 -14.27 -9.35 26.79
N ALA A 620 -15.49 -9.07 26.34
CA ALA A 620 -16.31 -10.10 25.71
C ALA A 620 -15.66 -10.58 24.40
N ASP A 621 -15.76 -11.88 24.11
CA ASP A 621 -15.23 -12.47 22.87
C ASP A 621 -16.34 -13.30 22.24
N VAL A 622 -17.04 -12.72 21.29
CA VAL A 622 -18.24 -13.31 20.68
C VAL A 622 -17.83 -14.02 19.40
N ILE A 623 -17.77 -15.35 19.46
CA ILE A 623 -17.57 -16.19 18.27
C ILE A 623 -18.92 -16.31 17.56
N ALA A 624 -18.99 -15.91 16.29
CA ALA A 624 -20.21 -15.94 15.48
C ALA A 624 -20.08 -16.88 14.27
N LEU A 625 -21.12 -17.68 14.05
CA LEU A 625 -21.26 -18.59 12.92
C LEU A 625 -22.60 -18.36 12.24
N ALA A 626 -22.57 -18.06 10.94
CA ALA A 626 -23.76 -17.92 10.12
C ALA A 626 -24.13 -19.22 9.38
N ALA A 627 -25.42 -19.42 9.16
CA ALA A 627 -25.95 -20.48 8.30
C ALA A 627 -26.99 -19.89 7.34
N THR A 628 -26.91 -20.32 6.07
CA THR A 628 -27.84 -19.92 5.00
C THR A 628 -28.81 -21.05 4.67
N ILE A 629 -29.94 -20.72 4.05
CA ILE A 629 -31.01 -21.69 3.74
C ILE A 629 -30.49 -22.91 2.97
N ASN A 630 -29.58 -22.70 2.02
CA ASN A 630 -29.02 -23.76 1.17
C ASN A 630 -27.68 -24.31 1.70
N ASN A 631 -27.19 -23.79 2.82
CA ASN A 631 -25.86 -24.09 3.36
C ASN A 631 -24.71 -23.87 2.34
N ASP A 632 -24.88 -22.85 1.50
CA ASP A 632 -23.97 -22.44 0.41
C ASP A 632 -23.19 -21.16 0.75
N GLY A 633 -23.37 -20.62 1.96
CA GLY A 633 -22.76 -19.37 2.40
C GLY A 633 -23.34 -18.12 1.72
N ARG A 634 -24.54 -18.23 1.10
CA ARG A 634 -25.19 -17.13 0.36
C ARG A 634 -26.61 -16.85 0.83
N ILE A 635 -26.90 -15.57 1.04
CA ILE A 635 -28.26 -15.06 1.15
C ILE A 635 -28.78 -14.84 -0.27
N ASN A 636 -29.75 -15.66 -0.68
CA ASN A 636 -30.43 -15.51 -1.96
C ASN A 636 -31.68 -14.64 -1.74
N VAL A 637 -31.66 -13.41 -2.24
CA VAL A 637 -32.77 -12.46 -2.16
C VAL A 637 -33.70 -12.69 -3.36
N PRO A 638 -34.98 -13.02 -3.15
CA PRO A 638 -35.91 -13.20 -4.26
C PRO A 638 -36.05 -11.93 -5.12
N THR A 639 -36.17 -12.07 -6.43
CA THR A 639 -36.48 -10.99 -7.39
C THR A 639 -37.98 -10.76 -7.57
N THR A 640 -38.80 -11.50 -6.83
CA THR A 640 -40.26 -11.32 -6.75
C THR A 640 -40.67 -11.20 -5.28
N ALA A 641 -41.81 -10.57 -5.02
CA ALA A 641 -42.29 -10.36 -3.65
C ALA A 641 -42.31 -11.68 -2.86
N PRO A 642 -41.84 -11.72 -1.61
CA PRO A 642 -41.64 -10.58 -0.71
C PRO A 642 -40.23 -9.92 -0.74
N PHE A 643 -39.32 -10.33 -1.62
CA PHE A 643 -37.95 -9.80 -1.72
C PHE A 643 -37.09 -9.93 -0.44
N VAL A 644 -37.32 -10.97 0.36
CA VAL A 644 -36.57 -11.18 1.61
C VAL A 644 -35.68 -12.42 1.51
N GLY A 645 -34.37 -12.22 1.61
CA GLY A 645 -33.40 -13.27 1.89
C GLY A 645 -33.18 -13.42 3.40
N VAL A 646 -32.83 -14.62 3.87
CA VAL A 646 -32.66 -14.91 5.30
C VAL A 646 -31.37 -15.68 5.56
N ALA A 647 -30.70 -15.34 6.67
CA ALA A 647 -29.67 -16.14 7.31
C ALA A 647 -29.97 -16.29 8.81
N SER A 648 -29.39 -17.31 9.43
CA SER A 648 -29.37 -17.46 10.89
C SER A 648 -27.94 -17.33 11.39
N VAL A 649 -27.76 -16.83 12.61
CA VAL A 649 -26.45 -16.70 13.26
C VAL A 649 -26.52 -17.30 14.65
N ALA A 650 -25.58 -18.19 14.97
CA ALA A 650 -25.36 -18.68 16.32
C ALA A 650 -24.10 -18.02 16.88
N ILE A 651 -24.13 -17.67 18.17
CA ILE A 651 -23.00 -17.08 18.85
C ILE A 651 -22.68 -17.78 20.17
N ALA A 652 -21.42 -17.69 20.59
CA ALA A 652 -20.95 -18.02 21.92
C ALA A 652 -20.02 -16.92 22.45
N ASN A 653 -20.26 -16.43 23.67
CA ASN A 653 -19.33 -15.52 24.33
C ASN A 653 -18.30 -16.35 25.11
N VAL A 654 -17.06 -16.42 24.61
CA VAL A 654 -15.95 -17.13 25.28
C VAL A 654 -15.09 -16.21 26.16
N GLY A 655 -15.43 -14.92 26.21
CA GLY A 655 -14.77 -13.90 27.04
C GLY A 655 -15.56 -13.52 28.29
N ALA A 656 -15.32 -12.30 28.78
CA ALA A 656 -16.04 -11.72 29.91
C ALA A 656 -17.52 -11.46 29.57
N GLY A 657 -18.39 -11.44 30.59
CA GLY A 657 -19.80 -11.11 30.39
C GLY A 657 -20.00 -9.65 30.00
N ALA A 658 -20.85 -9.39 29.00
CA ALA A 658 -21.13 -8.03 28.52
C ALA A 658 -22.57 -7.88 27.99
N ILE A 659 -22.99 -6.63 27.78
CA ILE A 659 -24.20 -6.30 27.02
C ILE A 659 -23.79 -6.12 25.56
N ILE A 660 -24.30 -7.01 24.71
CA ILE A 660 -23.94 -7.08 23.29
C ILE A 660 -25.11 -6.67 22.44
N THR A 661 -24.87 -5.73 21.52
CA THR A 661 -25.80 -5.30 20.48
C THR A 661 -25.43 -5.98 19.16
N ALA A 662 -26.32 -6.83 18.67
CA ALA A 662 -26.22 -7.43 17.36
C ALA A 662 -26.83 -6.49 16.31
N SER A 663 -26.14 -6.28 15.20
CA SER A 663 -26.60 -5.48 14.05
C SER A 663 -26.11 -6.12 12.75
N ALA A 664 -26.63 -5.65 11.60
CA ALA A 664 -26.13 -6.09 10.31
C ALA A 664 -26.11 -4.96 9.28
N ASP A 665 -25.07 -4.93 8.45
CA ASP A 665 -24.81 -3.88 7.46
C ASP A 665 -24.15 -4.43 6.19
N THR A 666 -23.95 -3.55 5.21
CA THR A 666 -23.36 -3.88 3.91
C THR A 666 -21.86 -3.56 3.81
N GLY A 667 -21.22 -3.19 4.93
CA GLY A 667 -19.83 -2.73 4.96
C GLY A 667 -19.60 -1.45 4.15
N GLY A 668 -20.57 -0.52 4.18
CA GLY A 668 -20.53 0.73 3.42
C GLY A 668 -20.86 0.58 1.93
N ARG A 669 -21.04 -0.64 1.41
CA ARG A 669 -21.34 -0.87 0.00
C ARG A 669 -22.79 -0.54 -0.33
N THR A 670 -23.00 0.27 -1.37
CA THR A 670 -24.32 0.51 -1.94
C THR A 670 -24.78 -0.71 -2.73
N MET A 671 -25.92 -1.29 -2.36
CA MET A 671 -26.52 -2.46 -3.01
C MET A 671 -28.03 -2.27 -3.17
N ALA A 672 -28.68 -3.11 -3.97
CA ALA A 672 -30.14 -3.12 -4.17
C ALA A 672 -30.91 -3.68 -2.94
N ILE A 673 -30.56 -3.22 -1.75
CA ILE A 673 -31.12 -3.59 -0.44
C ILE A 673 -31.75 -2.35 0.17
N SER A 674 -32.99 -2.48 0.61
CA SER A 674 -33.77 -1.40 1.24
C SER A 674 -33.59 -1.36 2.76
N GLU A 675 -33.49 -2.52 3.40
CA GLU A 675 -33.38 -2.64 4.85
C GLU A 675 -32.77 -4.00 5.23
N ILE A 676 -32.07 -4.02 6.37
CA ILE A 676 -31.62 -5.25 7.03
C ILE A 676 -32.19 -5.24 8.44
N GLU A 677 -32.91 -6.31 8.78
CA GLU A 677 -33.53 -6.47 10.10
C GLU A 677 -32.93 -7.69 10.80
N ILE A 678 -32.76 -7.61 12.12
CA ILE A 678 -32.27 -8.68 12.98
C ILE A 678 -33.18 -8.88 14.19
N CYS A 679 -33.29 -10.12 14.67
CA CYS A 679 -33.89 -10.44 15.95
C CYS A 679 -33.15 -11.61 16.61
N ALA A 680 -32.97 -11.58 17.93
CA ALA A 680 -32.62 -12.77 18.70
C ALA A 680 -33.76 -13.80 18.63
N THR A 681 -33.43 -15.08 18.56
CA THR A 681 -34.37 -16.18 18.40
C THR A 681 -34.30 -17.19 19.55
N ASN A 682 -35.38 -17.92 19.77
CA ASN A 682 -35.36 -19.13 20.59
C ASN A 682 -34.84 -20.33 19.77
N ALA A 683 -34.74 -21.51 20.42
CA ALA A 683 -34.30 -22.75 19.78
C ALA A 683 -35.17 -23.21 18.59
N SER A 684 -36.38 -22.68 18.44
CA SER A 684 -37.27 -22.95 17.30
C SER A 684 -37.16 -21.91 16.18
N GLY A 685 -36.21 -20.97 16.27
CA GLY A 685 -36.02 -19.90 15.28
C GLY A 685 -37.05 -18.78 15.36
N THR A 686 -37.88 -18.74 16.41
CA THR A 686 -38.88 -17.66 16.60
C THR A 686 -38.20 -16.45 17.24
N CYS A 687 -38.41 -15.25 16.69
CA CYS A 687 -37.93 -14.01 17.30
C CYS A 687 -38.46 -13.86 18.73
N ILE A 688 -37.56 -13.70 19.70
CA ILE A 688 -37.86 -13.38 21.11
C ILE A 688 -37.61 -11.91 21.45
N THR A 689 -36.97 -11.19 20.52
CA THR A 689 -36.83 -9.73 20.53
C THR A 689 -37.61 -9.16 19.36
N THR A 690 -37.93 -7.87 19.44
CA THR A 690 -38.55 -7.16 18.33
C THR A 690 -37.59 -7.17 17.15
N ARG A 691 -38.13 -7.47 15.96
CA ARG A 691 -37.37 -7.36 14.72
C ARG A 691 -37.11 -5.88 14.42
N GLY A 692 -35.86 -5.52 14.15
CA GLY A 692 -35.47 -4.15 13.85
C GLY A 692 -34.01 -4.06 13.41
N PRO A 693 -33.40 -2.86 13.38
CA PRO A 693 -32.03 -2.68 12.90
C PRO A 693 -30.96 -3.29 13.84
N SER A 694 -31.32 -3.56 15.10
CA SER A 694 -30.45 -4.21 16.06
C SER A 694 -31.23 -4.99 17.11
N ALA A 695 -30.54 -5.91 17.80
CA ALA A 695 -31.06 -6.65 18.94
C ALA A 695 -29.99 -6.73 20.05
N THR A 696 -30.33 -6.32 21.26
CA THR A 696 -29.40 -6.28 22.40
C THR A 696 -29.71 -7.37 23.41
N LEU A 697 -28.69 -8.13 23.83
CA LEU A 697 -28.77 -9.15 24.86
C LEU A 697 -27.62 -8.99 25.87
N ALA A 698 -27.87 -9.33 27.14
CA ALA A 698 -26.81 -9.59 28.09
C ALA A 698 -26.27 -11.01 27.87
N LEU A 699 -24.97 -11.12 27.58
CA LEU A 699 -24.28 -12.39 27.34
C LEU A 699 -23.23 -12.60 28.43
N ASN A 700 -23.53 -13.47 29.39
CA ASN A 700 -22.54 -13.90 30.38
C ASN A 700 -21.42 -14.72 29.72
N THR A 701 -20.32 -14.92 30.44
CA THR A 701 -19.26 -15.86 30.03
C THR A 701 -19.85 -17.25 29.74
N ASN A 702 -19.45 -17.83 28.62
CA ASN A 702 -19.94 -19.10 28.06
C ASN A 702 -21.42 -19.12 27.64
N ALA A 703 -22.12 -17.99 27.63
CA ALA A 703 -23.49 -17.93 27.14
C ALA A 703 -23.55 -18.07 25.61
N THR A 704 -24.61 -18.71 25.13
CA THR A 704 -24.92 -18.82 23.70
C THR A 704 -26.23 -18.12 23.37
N ALA A 705 -26.36 -17.65 22.14
CA ALA A 705 -27.59 -17.07 21.61
C ALA A 705 -27.70 -17.34 20.11
N THR A 706 -28.91 -17.22 19.57
CA THR A 706 -29.19 -17.34 18.14
C THR A 706 -29.92 -16.10 17.64
N TYR A 707 -29.72 -15.77 16.38
CA TYR A 707 -30.33 -14.63 15.70
C TYR A 707 -30.84 -15.05 14.32
N ALA A 708 -31.87 -14.36 13.84
CA ALA A 708 -32.30 -14.39 12.45
C ALA A 708 -32.04 -13.03 11.82
N VAL A 709 -31.47 -13.03 10.61
CA VAL A 709 -31.15 -11.84 9.82
C VAL A 709 -31.98 -11.86 8.55
N PHE A 710 -32.68 -10.77 8.28
CA PHE A 710 -33.59 -10.60 7.15
C PHE A 710 -33.05 -9.48 6.26
N VAL A 711 -32.76 -9.81 5.01
CA VAL A 711 -32.22 -8.87 4.02
C VAL A 711 -33.31 -8.56 3.01
N ARG A 712 -33.78 -7.32 2.98
CA ARG A 712 -34.90 -6.90 2.12
C ARG A 712 -34.38 -6.21 0.88
N GLY A 713 -34.48 -6.88 -0.26
CA GLY A 713 -34.16 -6.31 -1.56
C GLY A 713 -35.15 -5.23 -2.00
N THR A 714 -34.73 -4.41 -2.98
CA THR A 714 -35.60 -3.43 -3.67
C THR A 714 -36.36 -4.03 -4.85
N GLY A 715 -36.09 -5.29 -5.19
CA GLY A 715 -36.54 -5.96 -6.41
C GLY A 715 -35.57 -5.81 -7.60
N ALA A 716 -34.57 -4.93 -7.51
CA ALA A 716 -33.47 -4.87 -8.47
C ALA A 716 -32.44 -5.98 -8.22
N ALA A 717 -31.67 -6.34 -9.25
CA ALA A 717 -30.68 -7.40 -9.20
C ALA A 717 -29.50 -7.04 -8.27
N ILE A 718 -29.03 -8.03 -7.50
CA ILE A 718 -27.77 -7.96 -6.76
C ILE A 718 -26.85 -8.97 -7.42
N ALA A 719 -25.77 -8.48 -8.03
CA ALA A 719 -24.83 -9.32 -8.77
C ALA A 719 -24.20 -10.40 -7.87
N GLU A 720 -23.85 -11.55 -8.46
CA GLU A 720 -23.07 -12.59 -7.78
C GLU A 720 -21.60 -12.17 -7.71
N ASP A 721 -21.27 -11.42 -6.65
CA ASP A 721 -19.91 -11.02 -6.31
C ASP A 721 -19.67 -11.36 -4.84
N PRO A 722 -19.37 -12.63 -4.50
CA PRO A 722 -19.21 -13.04 -3.11
C PRO A 722 -17.98 -12.42 -2.43
N ALA A 723 -17.06 -11.83 -3.20
CA ALA A 723 -15.95 -11.08 -2.64
C ALA A 723 -16.44 -9.76 -2.03
N ARG A 724 -17.34 -9.04 -2.73
CA ARG A 724 -17.70 -7.67 -2.36
C ARG A 724 -19.14 -7.47 -1.88
N ASN A 725 -20.10 -8.24 -2.40
CA ASN A 725 -21.51 -8.16 -2.02
C ASN A 725 -21.75 -9.07 -0.81
N ARG A 726 -21.61 -8.51 0.40
CA ARG A 726 -21.74 -9.24 1.66
C ARG A 726 -22.61 -8.50 2.66
N ILE A 727 -23.22 -9.26 3.56
CA ILE A 727 -23.85 -8.75 4.78
C ILE A 727 -22.92 -9.09 5.94
N PHE A 728 -22.49 -8.07 6.67
CA PHE A 728 -21.73 -8.20 7.90
C PHE A 728 -22.71 -8.24 9.06
N ILE A 729 -22.56 -9.22 9.95
CA ILE A 729 -23.34 -9.34 11.18
C ILE A 729 -22.38 -9.06 12.33
N ARG A 730 -22.60 -7.96 13.03
CA ARG A 730 -21.69 -7.42 14.05
C ARG A 730 -22.28 -7.55 15.44
N PHE A 731 -21.42 -7.82 16.42
CA PHE A 731 -21.73 -7.95 17.83
C PHE A 731 -20.83 -6.98 18.60
N ASN A 732 -21.40 -5.86 19.04
CA ASN A 732 -20.65 -4.77 19.66
C ASN A 732 -21.04 -4.59 21.14
N GLU A 733 -20.05 -4.23 21.96
CA GLU A 733 -20.24 -3.68 23.30
C GLU A 733 -20.14 -2.16 23.21
N GLY A 734 -21.29 -1.46 23.22
CA GLY A 734 -21.32 -0.06 22.80
C GLY A 734 -20.90 0.07 21.33
N SER A 735 -19.87 0.86 21.05
CA SER A 735 -19.25 0.98 19.72
C SER A 735 -18.13 -0.03 19.47
N ALA A 736 -17.65 -0.74 20.51
CA ALA A 736 -16.48 -1.58 20.40
C ALA A 736 -16.83 -2.97 19.84
N PRO A 737 -16.14 -3.45 18.78
CA PRO A 737 -16.40 -4.76 18.22
C PRO A 737 -15.98 -5.87 19.20
N ARG A 738 -16.83 -6.89 19.35
CA ARG A 738 -16.59 -8.08 20.18
C ARG A 738 -16.74 -9.39 19.42
N GLY A 739 -17.37 -9.34 18.25
CA GLY A 739 -17.56 -10.48 17.37
C GLY A 739 -18.21 -10.08 16.07
N ALA A 740 -17.94 -10.83 15.00
CA ALA A 740 -18.64 -10.67 13.74
C ALA A 740 -18.51 -11.91 12.85
N THR A 741 -19.42 -12.01 11.89
CA THR A 741 -19.39 -12.95 10.78
C THR A 741 -19.92 -12.24 9.52
N SER A 742 -19.67 -12.78 8.34
CA SER A 742 -20.19 -12.23 7.09
C SER A 742 -20.73 -13.32 6.17
N VAL A 743 -21.73 -12.97 5.37
CA VAL A 743 -22.38 -13.88 4.42
C VAL A 743 -22.50 -13.19 3.07
N ALA A 744 -22.19 -13.87 1.97
CA ALA A 744 -22.38 -13.31 0.64
C ALA A 744 -23.87 -13.09 0.35
N VAL A 745 -24.20 -12.09 -0.47
CA VAL A 745 -25.58 -11.79 -0.87
C VAL A 745 -25.69 -11.61 -2.37
N ARG A 746 -26.73 -12.19 -2.96
CA ARG A 746 -27.10 -12.02 -4.37
C ARG A 746 -28.60 -12.12 -4.54
N THR A 747 -29.10 -11.77 -5.71
CA THR A 747 -30.46 -12.15 -6.10
C THR A 747 -30.53 -13.62 -6.52
N GLN A 748 -31.68 -14.26 -6.28
CA GLN A 748 -31.93 -15.67 -6.63
C GLN A 748 -31.87 -15.94 -8.13
#